data_AF-A0A9P9DC04-F1
#
_entry.id   AF-A0A9P9DC04-F1
#
_cell.length_a   1.000
_cell.length_b   1.000
_cell.length_c   1.000
_cell.angle_alpha   90.00
_cell.angle_beta   90.00
_cell.angle_gamma   90.00
#
_symmetry.space_group_name_H-M   'P 1'
#
loop_
_entity.id
_entity.type
_entity.pdbx_description
1 polymer ?
#
loop_
_entity_poly.entity_id
_entity_poly.type
_entity_poly.pdbx_seq_one_letter_code
_entity_poly.pdbx_strand_id
1 'polypeptide(L)'
;MSDHLREIERLLRENEKLRLEKEAERREKEEAKTREEAERREKEEAKAREEAERRKNQRTTLEEYLYNCHFLLYKKLALADKSKSSTGFTKVEGKYYPKWLRPWTSFTNAQRQLHFEAIKRVCGERRLFHQESTTRDLGTTIHRKRAGNENAVDHFEKLAVEDPVWEILRPVWDDEELCKEYRCMGLRFSNNIRDFTQPSDGVLVGEEDLSEERLERRRRTGPNKRVASEQRVKPPPTKPDGAGVRTRLGGDESLAFVYDYKAAHKVALECLKPAVAKETLFMEVMERINSNKSLSDAELRGQDRAEELVAMALTQVFDYMVRYEVAYGYIAAGESLLFLHIDRANPQTLYCHPCVPDEDVGEAPDGRWADDKVSYTAAAQLASFCLLSLRSEALKGASLDAASRKAEAALKKWREPYDDAARLLGAEDTDSPSASSSEATEGSEFMSSAVPANREVSLRSRPSCGSTAVRRDEADEEDDGSDGDLSRSWARTDVSKRKEGPSSGSSEGGEEEEDAEMTESAPAKQYCTQACLLGLKRGLDLDSNCPNVLSHRSAEGGTRHPIDADEFARLVGEQLRKNPYRDCEALDGWGKMGATGVLFKVELAPYGYTFAGKGTPSPHPRRLEHEGRIYAQLDRIQGEVVPVHLGLARLDRGYILPGGARVFYMMLMSWCGETMADTVATGAAVGAVDLAAEVRRSSQAVWAEGVDHGDERDANRLWNDERRRVMLVDFDRATLHPTLKHKQLVKASGKKRKRHRDEFGNYNRKRGFRQYHLQSV
;
A
#
# COMPACT_ATOMS: atom_id res chain seq x y z
N MET A 1 -86.85 -8.81 -78.51
CA MET A 1 -85.38 -8.98 -78.44
C MET A 1 -84.66 -7.83 -77.73
N SER A 2 -85.03 -6.56 -77.90
CA SER A 2 -84.25 -5.44 -77.34
C SER A 2 -84.18 -5.36 -75.80
N ASP A 3 -85.21 -5.80 -75.07
CA ASP A 3 -85.26 -5.63 -73.60
C ASP A 3 -84.45 -6.67 -72.82
N HIS A 4 -84.41 -7.93 -73.26
CA HIS A 4 -83.60 -8.96 -72.61
C HIS A 4 -82.09 -8.67 -72.68
N LEU A 5 -81.61 -8.05 -73.76
CA LEU A 5 -80.21 -7.63 -73.86
C LEU A 5 -79.88 -6.50 -72.88
N ARG A 6 -80.78 -5.51 -72.73
CA ARG A 6 -80.62 -4.44 -71.72
C ARG A 6 -80.62 -4.97 -70.29
N GLU A 7 -81.43 -5.99 -70.02
CA GLU A 7 -81.51 -6.62 -68.70
C GLU A 7 -80.24 -7.42 -68.35
N ILE A 8 -79.70 -8.18 -69.30
CA ILE A 8 -78.43 -8.90 -69.14
C ILE A 8 -77.27 -7.91 -68.93
N GLU A 9 -77.24 -6.82 -69.71
CA GLU A 9 -76.20 -5.79 -69.58
C GLU A 9 -76.28 -5.06 -68.22
N ARG A 10 -77.49 -4.83 -67.70
CA ARG A 10 -77.73 -4.30 -66.36
C ARG A 10 -77.18 -5.23 -65.27
N LEU A 11 -77.54 -6.51 -65.32
CA LEU A 11 -77.12 -7.53 -64.35
C LEU A 11 -75.60 -7.81 -64.38
N LEU A 12 -74.96 -7.67 -65.55
CA LEU A 12 -73.51 -7.75 -65.69
C LEU A 12 -72.80 -6.60 -64.98
N ARG A 13 -73.23 -5.35 -65.22
CA ARG A 13 -72.68 -4.16 -64.51
C ARG A 13 -72.91 -4.23 -63.01
N GLU A 14 -74.05 -4.76 -62.56
CA GLU A 14 -74.37 -4.94 -61.15
C GLU A 14 -73.49 -6.01 -60.48
N ASN A 15 -73.21 -7.13 -61.17
CA ASN A 15 -72.24 -8.14 -60.72
C ASN A 15 -70.80 -7.62 -60.70
N GLU A 16 -70.40 -6.85 -61.72
CA GLU A 16 -69.07 -6.25 -61.79
C GLU A 16 -68.86 -5.26 -60.64
N LYS A 17 -69.86 -4.41 -60.36
CA LYS A 17 -69.85 -3.51 -59.21
C LYS A 17 -69.77 -4.26 -57.88
N LEU A 18 -70.57 -5.32 -57.68
CA LEU A 18 -70.51 -6.17 -56.49
C LEU A 18 -69.16 -6.90 -56.33
N ARG A 19 -68.49 -7.25 -57.42
CA ARG A 19 -67.13 -7.81 -57.37
C ARG A 19 -66.10 -6.77 -56.96
N LEU A 20 -66.19 -5.56 -57.50
CA LEU A 20 -65.31 -4.44 -57.14
C LEU A 20 -65.49 -4.03 -55.67
N GLU A 21 -66.73 -3.94 -55.17
CA GLU A 21 -67.04 -3.66 -53.77
C GLU A 21 -66.46 -4.74 -52.83
N LYS A 22 -66.65 -6.04 -53.14
CA LYS A 22 -66.04 -7.14 -52.37
C LYS A 22 -64.51 -7.22 -52.47
N GLU A 23 -63.92 -6.74 -53.55
CA GLU A 23 -62.47 -6.68 -53.68
C GLU A 23 -61.89 -5.49 -52.91
N ALA A 24 -62.55 -4.34 -52.91
CA ALA A 24 -62.22 -3.20 -52.06
C ALA A 24 -62.32 -3.57 -50.56
N GLU A 25 -63.42 -4.21 -50.14
CA GLU A 25 -63.62 -4.63 -48.74
C GLU A 25 -62.55 -5.65 -48.27
N ARG A 26 -62.10 -6.55 -49.16
CA ARG A 26 -60.97 -7.45 -48.85
C ARG A 26 -59.66 -6.69 -48.69
N ARG A 27 -59.35 -5.78 -49.62
CA ARG A 27 -58.12 -4.95 -49.55
C ARG A 27 -58.11 -4.09 -48.28
N GLU A 28 -59.25 -3.48 -47.93
CA GLU A 28 -59.38 -2.69 -46.70
C GLU A 28 -59.18 -3.54 -45.44
N LYS A 29 -59.73 -4.77 -45.39
CA LYS A 29 -59.49 -5.71 -44.28
C LYS A 29 -58.04 -6.20 -44.21
N GLU A 30 -57.39 -6.40 -45.36
CA GLU A 30 -55.99 -6.83 -45.44
C GLU A 30 -55.02 -5.68 -45.05
N GLU A 31 -55.31 -4.45 -45.46
CA GLU A 31 -54.64 -3.24 -45.00
C GLU A 31 -54.85 -2.98 -43.50
N ALA A 32 -56.08 -3.14 -42.98
CA ALA A 32 -56.36 -3.00 -41.56
C ALA A 32 -55.57 -4.02 -40.73
N LYS A 33 -55.57 -5.30 -41.16
CA LYS A 33 -54.84 -6.37 -40.48
C LYS A 33 -53.31 -6.16 -40.52
N THR A 34 -52.76 -5.72 -41.65
CA THR A 34 -51.32 -5.44 -41.75
C THR A 34 -50.89 -4.23 -40.93
N ARG A 35 -51.74 -3.19 -40.80
CA ARG A 35 -51.51 -2.07 -39.86
C ARG A 35 -51.56 -2.54 -38.40
N GLU A 36 -52.53 -3.36 -38.02
CA GLU A 36 -52.64 -3.90 -36.65
C GLU A 36 -51.45 -4.81 -36.30
N GLU A 37 -51.00 -5.66 -37.22
CA GLU A 37 -49.79 -6.48 -37.03
C GLU A 37 -48.51 -5.63 -36.95
N ALA A 38 -48.41 -4.53 -37.71
CA ALA A 38 -47.30 -3.58 -37.61
C ALA A 38 -47.29 -2.82 -36.27
N GLU A 39 -48.44 -2.30 -35.83
CA GLU A 39 -48.58 -1.60 -34.56
C GLU A 39 -48.30 -2.52 -33.36
N ARG A 40 -48.70 -3.81 -33.45
CA ARG A 40 -48.33 -4.80 -32.43
C ARG A 40 -46.82 -5.03 -32.37
N ARG A 41 -46.15 -5.20 -33.52
CA ARG A 41 -44.68 -5.35 -33.58
C ARG A 41 -43.97 -4.11 -33.04
N GLU A 42 -44.42 -2.91 -33.39
CA GLU A 42 -43.84 -1.67 -32.89
C GLU A 42 -43.99 -1.55 -31.36
N LYS A 43 -45.15 -1.93 -30.80
CA LYS A 43 -45.37 -1.97 -29.35
C LYS A 43 -44.54 -3.04 -28.64
N GLU A 44 -44.35 -4.21 -29.25
CA GLU A 44 -43.48 -5.28 -28.73
C GLU A 44 -42.01 -4.85 -28.76
N GLU A 45 -41.54 -4.25 -29.85
CA GLU A 45 -40.19 -3.67 -29.95
C GLU A 45 -39.98 -2.53 -28.97
N ALA A 46 -40.94 -1.61 -28.81
CA ALA A 46 -40.83 -0.50 -27.88
C ALA A 46 -40.69 -1.00 -26.43
N LYS A 47 -41.51 -1.98 -26.02
CA LYS A 47 -41.39 -2.64 -24.71
C LYS A 47 -40.06 -3.37 -24.55
N ALA A 48 -39.59 -4.09 -25.57
CA ALA A 48 -38.31 -4.78 -25.53
C ALA A 48 -37.13 -3.80 -25.40
N ARG A 49 -37.17 -2.64 -26.08
CA ARG A 49 -36.18 -1.56 -25.96
C ARG A 49 -36.22 -0.92 -24.56
N GLU A 50 -37.41 -0.62 -24.04
CA GLU A 50 -37.59 -0.08 -22.69
C GLU A 50 -37.07 -1.05 -21.62
N GLU A 51 -37.38 -2.34 -21.73
CA GLU A 51 -36.88 -3.35 -20.79
C GLU A 51 -35.36 -3.53 -20.90
N ALA A 52 -34.79 -3.49 -22.12
CA ALA A 52 -33.34 -3.54 -22.32
C ALA A 52 -32.63 -2.34 -21.68
N GLU A 53 -33.14 -1.11 -21.86
CA GLU A 53 -32.60 0.07 -21.18
C GLU A 53 -32.78 0.02 -19.66
N ARG A 54 -33.91 -0.50 -19.18
CA ARG A 54 -34.13 -0.72 -17.74
C ARG A 54 -33.11 -1.71 -17.16
N ARG A 55 -32.79 -2.78 -17.89
CA ARG A 55 -31.76 -3.77 -17.49
C ARG A 55 -30.36 -3.14 -17.44
N LYS A 56 -29.96 -2.38 -18.47
CA LYS A 56 -28.65 -1.68 -18.51
C LYS A 56 -28.42 -0.70 -17.36
N ASN A 57 -29.49 -0.07 -16.88
CA ASN A 57 -29.48 0.92 -15.80
C ASN A 57 -29.93 0.34 -14.44
N GLN A 58 -30.00 -0.99 -14.31
CA GLN A 58 -30.19 -1.67 -13.04
C GLN A 58 -28.82 -2.04 -12.44
N ARG A 59 -28.70 -2.00 -11.10
CA ARG A 59 -27.50 -2.54 -10.42
C ARG A 59 -27.31 -4.02 -10.75
N THR A 60 -26.06 -4.43 -10.86
CA THR A 60 -25.67 -5.78 -11.27
C THR A 60 -25.43 -6.71 -10.08
N THR A 61 -25.62 -8.02 -10.27
CA THR A 61 -25.11 -9.06 -9.36
C THR A 61 -23.59 -9.19 -9.48
N LEU A 62 -22.94 -9.97 -8.62
CA LEU A 62 -21.48 -10.17 -8.67
C LEU A 62 -21.02 -10.71 -10.04
N GLU A 63 -21.74 -11.69 -10.58
CA GLU A 63 -21.39 -12.34 -11.86
C GLU A 63 -21.65 -11.43 -13.05
N GLU A 64 -22.79 -10.72 -13.07
CA GLU A 64 -23.07 -9.69 -14.07
C GLU A 64 -22.02 -8.56 -14.03
N TYR A 65 -21.55 -8.18 -12.83
CA TYR A 65 -20.53 -7.16 -12.67
C TYR A 65 -19.16 -7.62 -13.18
N LEU A 66 -18.73 -8.82 -12.79
CA LEU A 66 -17.46 -9.41 -13.25
C LEU A 66 -17.44 -9.62 -14.77
N TYR A 67 -18.58 -10.02 -15.36
CA TYR A 67 -18.75 -10.09 -16.82
C TYR A 67 -18.52 -8.72 -17.46
N ASN A 68 -19.19 -7.69 -16.93
CA ASN A 68 -19.06 -6.32 -17.43
C ASN A 68 -17.64 -5.78 -17.24
N CYS A 69 -16.97 -6.04 -16.11
CA CYS A 69 -15.58 -5.67 -15.89
C CYS A 69 -14.65 -6.32 -16.92
N HIS A 70 -14.82 -7.62 -17.21
CA HIS A 70 -13.98 -8.30 -18.19
C HIS A 70 -14.24 -7.80 -19.63
N PHE A 71 -15.48 -7.87 -20.12
CA PHE A 71 -15.78 -7.59 -21.53
C PHE A 71 -15.94 -6.09 -21.87
N LEU A 72 -16.28 -5.24 -20.89
CA LEU A 72 -16.48 -3.80 -21.10
C LEU A 72 -15.33 -2.93 -20.56
N LEU A 73 -14.48 -3.41 -19.63
CA LEU A 73 -13.27 -2.69 -19.18
C LEU A 73 -11.98 -3.37 -19.65
N TYR A 74 -11.72 -4.60 -19.22
CA TYR A 74 -10.43 -5.28 -19.41
C TYR A 74 -10.13 -5.51 -20.90
N LYS A 75 -11.07 -6.10 -21.65
CA LYS A 75 -11.03 -6.26 -23.12
C LYS A 75 -11.07 -4.91 -23.90
N LYS A 76 -11.00 -3.75 -23.24
CA LYS A 76 -10.81 -2.42 -23.87
C LYS A 76 -9.38 -1.88 -23.76
N LEU A 77 -8.47 -2.64 -23.16
CA LEU A 77 -7.03 -2.36 -23.23
C LEU A 77 -6.59 -2.23 -24.70
N ALA A 78 -5.96 -1.11 -25.04
CA ALA A 78 -5.44 -0.85 -26.37
C ALA A 78 -3.94 -0.54 -26.25
N LEU A 79 -3.07 -1.42 -26.74
CA LEU A 79 -1.63 -1.18 -26.68
C LEU A 79 -1.17 -0.10 -27.69
N ALA A 80 -0.07 0.58 -27.36
CA ALA A 80 0.64 1.45 -28.27
C ALA A 80 1.57 0.66 -29.21
N ASP A 81 1.94 1.26 -30.34
CA ASP A 81 2.89 0.63 -31.28
C ASP A 81 4.25 0.39 -30.58
N LYS A 82 4.87 -0.78 -30.80
CA LYS A 82 6.19 -1.14 -30.21
C LYS A 82 7.26 -0.05 -30.49
N SER A 83 7.16 0.69 -31.59
CA SER A 83 8.06 1.80 -31.97
C SER A 83 7.87 3.12 -31.19
N LYS A 84 6.76 3.27 -30.46
CA LYS A 84 6.44 4.46 -29.62
C LYS A 84 6.50 4.14 -28.12
N SER A 85 6.86 2.91 -27.77
CA SER A 85 6.81 2.38 -26.41
C SER A 85 8.07 2.75 -25.61
N SER A 86 7.94 2.91 -24.29
CA SER A 86 9.04 3.39 -23.44
C SER A 86 10.21 2.40 -23.36
N THR A 87 11.44 2.85 -23.65
CA THR A 87 12.67 2.03 -23.66
C THR A 87 13.42 1.96 -22.32
N GLY A 88 12.89 2.56 -21.25
CA GLY A 88 13.54 2.59 -19.93
C GLY A 88 13.45 1.23 -19.20
N PHE A 89 14.59 0.74 -18.71
CA PHE A 89 14.70 -0.51 -17.96
C PHE A 89 14.47 -0.32 -16.45
N THR A 90 13.92 -1.35 -15.80
CA THR A 90 13.74 -1.43 -14.34
C THR A 90 15.11 -1.48 -13.65
N LYS A 91 15.49 -0.45 -12.88
CA LYS A 91 16.80 -0.45 -12.21
C LYS A 91 16.79 -1.34 -10.97
N VAL A 92 17.50 -2.47 -11.03
CA VAL A 92 17.58 -3.46 -9.95
C VAL A 92 18.97 -3.63 -9.35
N GLU A 93 19.98 -2.88 -9.81
CA GLU A 93 21.32 -2.87 -9.22
C GLU A 93 21.27 -2.64 -7.69
N GLY A 94 21.87 -3.57 -6.93
CA GLY A 94 21.91 -3.51 -5.46
C GLY A 94 20.64 -3.98 -4.74
N LYS A 95 19.63 -4.46 -5.46
CA LYS A 95 18.41 -5.08 -4.88
C LYS A 95 18.61 -6.57 -4.62
N TYR A 96 17.96 -7.10 -3.59
CA TYR A 96 17.95 -8.55 -3.34
C TYR A 96 17.19 -9.26 -4.46
N TYR A 97 17.64 -10.45 -4.86
CA TYR A 97 16.96 -11.27 -5.87
C TYR A 97 16.80 -12.73 -5.37
N PRO A 98 15.69 -13.40 -5.72
CA PRO A 98 15.48 -14.78 -5.31
C PRO A 98 16.45 -15.71 -6.05
N LYS A 99 16.79 -16.82 -5.41
CA LYS A 99 17.64 -17.86 -6.02
C LYS A 99 16.83 -18.77 -6.94
N TRP A 100 15.61 -19.10 -6.52
CA TRP A 100 14.72 -20.04 -7.19
C TRP A 100 13.39 -19.39 -7.52
N LEU A 101 12.88 -19.65 -8.73
CA LEU A 101 11.50 -19.38 -9.11
C LEU A 101 10.70 -20.69 -9.01
N ARG A 102 9.46 -20.67 -8.51
CA ARG A 102 8.59 -21.87 -8.52
C ARG A 102 7.14 -21.54 -8.85
N PRO A 103 6.41 -22.45 -9.51
CA PRO A 103 4.96 -22.31 -9.69
C PRO A 103 4.24 -22.30 -8.34
N TRP A 104 3.35 -21.34 -8.12
CA TRP A 104 2.53 -21.26 -6.91
C TRP A 104 1.27 -22.13 -7.04
N THR A 105 1.45 -23.45 -6.99
CA THR A 105 0.40 -24.44 -7.24
C THR A 105 -0.76 -24.39 -6.24
N SER A 106 -0.53 -24.05 -4.98
CA SER A 106 -1.61 -23.93 -3.98
C SER A 106 -2.60 -22.80 -4.28
N PHE A 107 -2.14 -21.71 -4.92
CA PHE A 107 -3.03 -20.66 -5.43
C PHE A 107 -3.93 -21.20 -6.54
N THR A 108 -3.32 -21.83 -7.55
CA THR A 108 -4.00 -22.42 -8.71
C THR A 108 -5.05 -23.45 -8.30
N ASN A 109 -4.72 -24.33 -7.35
CA ASN A 109 -5.48 -25.55 -7.05
C ASN A 109 -6.62 -25.34 -6.06
N ALA A 110 -6.48 -24.42 -5.09
CA ALA A 110 -7.42 -24.32 -3.98
C ALA A 110 -7.62 -22.90 -3.44
N GLN A 111 -6.55 -22.14 -3.20
CA GLN A 111 -6.67 -20.87 -2.46
C GLN A 111 -7.50 -19.84 -3.25
N ARG A 112 -7.30 -19.71 -4.57
CA ARG A 112 -8.12 -18.81 -5.41
C ARG A 112 -9.61 -19.11 -5.26
N GLN A 113 -10.02 -20.36 -5.45
CA GLN A 113 -11.44 -20.73 -5.37
C GLN A 113 -12.02 -20.54 -3.97
N LEU A 114 -11.28 -20.95 -2.92
CA LEU A 114 -11.73 -20.80 -1.54
C LEU A 114 -12.02 -19.34 -1.17
N HIS A 115 -11.16 -18.41 -1.59
CA HIS A 115 -11.38 -16.98 -1.37
C HIS A 115 -12.48 -16.40 -2.27
N PHE A 116 -12.60 -16.87 -3.51
CA PHE A 116 -13.68 -16.46 -4.39
C PHE A 116 -15.07 -16.89 -3.88
N GLU A 117 -15.21 -18.11 -3.37
CA GLU A 117 -16.47 -18.58 -2.77
C GLU A 117 -16.87 -17.79 -1.51
N ALA A 118 -15.89 -17.29 -0.73
CA ALA A 118 -16.18 -16.39 0.38
C ALA A 118 -16.83 -15.07 -0.11
N ILE A 119 -16.34 -14.52 -1.22
CA ILE A 119 -16.91 -13.33 -1.87
C ILE A 119 -18.31 -13.66 -2.45
N LYS A 120 -18.47 -14.78 -3.17
CA LYS A 120 -19.77 -15.23 -3.71
C LYS A 120 -20.82 -15.37 -2.59
N ARG A 121 -20.46 -15.96 -1.44
CA ARG A 121 -21.34 -16.15 -0.28
C ARG A 121 -21.91 -14.83 0.26
N VAL A 122 -21.09 -13.79 0.43
CA VAL A 122 -21.54 -12.49 0.98
C VAL A 122 -22.35 -11.67 -0.03
N CYS A 123 -21.98 -11.75 -1.31
CA CYS A 123 -22.70 -11.07 -2.37
C CYS A 123 -24.04 -11.74 -2.67
N GLY A 124 -24.06 -13.07 -2.79
CA GLY A 124 -25.20 -13.85 -3.28
C GLY A 124 -25.79 -13.26 -4.57
N GLU A 125 -27.11 -13.40 -4.71
CA GLU A 125 -27.89 -12.81 -5.80
C GLU A 125 -28.19 -11.30 -5.62
N ARG A 126 -27.52 -10.62 -4.68
CA ARG A 126 -27.81 -9.21 -4.37
C ARG A 126 -27.24 -8.32 -5.48
N ARG A 127 -28.08 -7.40 -5.98
CA ARG A 127 -27.71 -6.40 -7.00
C ARG A 127 -26.94 -5.22 -6.38
N LEU A 128 -25.69 -5.48 -5.99
CA LEU A 128 -24.85 -4.55 -5.20
C LEU A 128 -23.90 -3.69 -6.02
N PHE A 129 -23.69 -3.98 -7.30
CA PHE A 129 -22.59 -3.38 -8.08
C PHE A 129 -23.08 -2.36 -9.11
N HIS A 130 -22.15 -1.74 -9.84
CA HIS A 130 -22.48 -0.71 -10.83
C HIS A 130 -23.30 -1.28 -11.98
N GLN A 131 -24.19 -0.44 -12.50
CA GLN A 131 -25.00 -0.73 -13.69
C GLN A 131 -24.12 -0.87 -14.95
N GLU A 132 -24.58 -1.67 -15.92
CA GLU A 132 -23.87 -1.95 -17.18
C GLU A 132 -23.49 -0.67 -17.94
N SER A 133 -24.38 0.34 -17.94
CA SER A 133 -24.13 1.63 -18.60
C SER A 133 -22.91 2.36 -18.02
N THR A 134 -22.75 2.40 -16.69
CA THR A 134 -21.59 3.00 -16.02
C THR A 134 -20.30 2.26 -16.38
N THR A 135 -20.31 0.93 -16.38
CA THR A 135 -19.14 0.12 -16.77
C THR A 135 -18.79 0.32 -18.25
N ARG A 136 -19.80 0.44 -19.13
CA ARG A 136 -19.59 0.77 -20.55
C ARG A 136 -18.93 2.14 -20.73
N ASP A 137 -19.38 3.17 -20.01
CA ASP A 137 -18.83 4.52 -20.10
C ASP A 137 -17.36 4.59 -19.64
N LEU A 138 -17.02 3.90 -18.54
CA LEU A 138 -15.63 3.70 -18.10
C LEU A 138 -14.79 2.98 -19.17
N GLY A 139 -15.35 1.95 -19.81
CA GLY A 139 -14.74 1.26 -20.94
C GLY A 139 -14.40 2.18 -22.12
N THR A 140 -15.27 3.16 -22.44
CA THR A 140 -14.96 4.16 -23.47
C THR A 140 -13.81 5.10 -23.06
N THR A 141 -13.62 5.34 -21.77
CA THR A 141 -12.54 6.17 -21.23
C THR A 141 -11.20 5.43 -21.31
N ILE A 142 -11.18 4.14 -20.97
CA ILE A 142 -10.03 3.25 -21.14
C ILE A 142 -9.58 3.21 -22.61
N HIS A 143 -10.49 2.86 -23.54
CA HIS A 143 -10.17 2.71 -24.97
C HIS A 143 -9.56 3.98 -25.60
N ARG A 144 -9.85 5.18 -25.07
CA ARG A 144 -9.28 6.45 -25.58
C ARG A 144 -7.79 6.62 -25.28
N LYS A 145 -7.23 5.90 -24.30
CA LYS A 145 -5.82 6.01 -23.88
C LYS A 145 -5.08 4.72 -24.21
N ARG A 146 -4.12 4.77 -25.13
CA ARG A 146 -3.29 3.60 -25.45
C ARG A 146 -2.20 3.36 -24.39
N ALA A 147 -2.06 2.12 -23.95
CA ALA A 147 -1.01 1.68 -23.04
C ALA A 147 0.32 1.50 -23.77
N GLY A 148 1.25 2.45 -23.59
CA GLY A 148 2.61 2.42 -24.15
C GLY A 148 3.74 2.71 -23.15
N ASN A 149 3.38 2.93 -21.88
CA ASN A 149 4.29 3.20 -20.78
C ASN A 149 3.62 2.81 -19.45
N GLU A 150 4.39 2.82 -18.36
CA GLU A 150 3.93 2.41 -17.02
C GLU A 150 2.76 3.26 -16.51
N ASN A 151 2.77 4.59 -16.67
CA ASN A 151 1.66 5.46 -16.26
C ASN A 151 0.34 5.18 -17.00
N ALA A 152 0.41 4.69 -18.24
CA ALA A 152 -0.77 4.33 -19.01
C ALA A 152 -1.31 2.94 -18.61
N VAL A 153 -0.44 2.02 -18.16
CA VAL A 153 -0.86 0.76 -17.54
C VAL A 153 -1.45 1.01 -16.14
N ASP A 154 -0.78 1.79 -15.28
CA ASP A 154 -1.30 2.25 -13.97
C ASP A 154 -2.75 2.77 -14.07
N HIS A 155 -3.02 3.66 -15.04
CA HIS A 155 -4.36 4.20 -15.25
C HIS A 155 -5.38 3.16 -15.76
N PHE A 156 -4.94 2.16 -16.53
CA PHE A 156 -5.79 1.04 -16.95
C PHE A 156 -6.10 0.11 -15.78
N GLU A 157 -5.08 -0.35 -15.06
CA GLU A 157 -5.19 -1.30 -13.95
C GLU A 157 -6.10 -0.77 -12.85
N LYS A 158 -5.96 0.51 -12.50
CA LYS A 158 -6.86 1.19 -11.56
C LYS A 158 -8.33 1.09 -11.99
N LEU A 159 -8.65 1.56 -13.19
CA LEU A 159 -10.04 1.63 -13.68
C LEU A 159 -10.63 0.25 -14.02
N ALA A 160 -9.82 -0.68 -14.53
CA ALA A 160 -10.28 -1.96 -15.06
C ALA A 160 -10.20 -3.12 -14.06
N VAL A 161 -9.39 -3.00 -13.00
CA VAL A 161 -9.10 -4.07 -12.05
C VAL A 161 -9.18 -3.60 -10.59
N GLU A 162 -8.41 -2.61 -10.16
CA GLU A 162 -8.33 -2.23 -8.73
C GLU A 162 -9.62 -1.58 -8.20
N ASP A 163 -10.23 -0.65 -8.93
CA ASP A 163 -11.51 -0.01 -8.57
C ASP A 163 -12.65 -1.06 -8.54
N PRO A 164 -12.81 -1.96 -9.54
CA PRO A 164 -13.71 -3.11 -9.43
C PRO A 164 -13.44 -4.01 -8.22
N VAL A 165 -12.17 -4.31 -7.89
CA VAL A 165 -11.82 -5.11 -6.70
C VAL A 165 -12.25 -4.40 -5.42
N TRP A 166 -12.09 -3.08 -5.33
CA TRP A 166 -12.58 -2.31 -4.18
C TRP A 166 -14.10 -2.41 -4.02
N GLU A 167 -14.87 -2.27 -5.11
CA GLU A 167 -16.33 -2.47 -5.08
C GLU A 167 -16.72 -3.91 -4.72
N ILE A 168 -16.00 -4.92 -5.23
CA ILE A 168 -16.23 -6.35 -4.93
C ILE A 168 -15.97 -6.68 -3.46
N LEU A 169 -14.94 -6.09 -2.87
CA LEU A 169 -14.58 -6.30 -1.47
C LEU A 169 -15.40 -5.44 -0.49
N ARG A 170 -16.02 -4.34 -0.94
CA ARG A 170 -16.82 -3.46 -0.07
C ARG A 170 -17.92 -4.21 0.71
N PRO A 171 -18.74 -5.11 0.12
CA PRO A 171 -19.68 -5.94 0.88
C PRO A 171 -19.04 -6.92 1.86
N VAL A 172 -17.80 -7.36 1.63
CA VAL A 172 -17.08 -8.30 2.53
C VAL A 172 -16.80 -7.66 3.89
N TRP A 173 -16.63 -6.33 3.92
CA TRP A 173 -16.40 -5.58 5.15
C TRP A 173 -17.69 -5.25 5.93
N ASP A 174 -18.86 -5.45 5.32
CA ASP A 174 -20.15 -5.44 6.01
C ASP A 174 -20.45 -6.78 6.72
N ASP A 175 -19.66 -7.84 6.45
CA ASP A 175 -19.86 -9.18 7.01
C ASP A 175 -19.02 -9.41 8.27
N GLU A 176 -19.69 -9.58 9.41
CA GLU A 176 -19.03 -9.77 10.70
C GLU A 176 -18.21 -11.07 10.81
N GLU A 177 -18.58 -12.15 10.10
CA GLU A 177 -17.87 -13.43 10.16
C GLU A 177 -16.55 -13.33 9.41
N LEU A 178 -16.57 -12.80 8.19
CA LEU A 178 -15.36 -12.60 7.39
C LEU A 178 -14.45 -11.52 7.98
N CYS A 179 -14.99 -10.45 8.56
CA CYS A 179 -14.17 -9.49 9.32
C CYS A 179 -13.40 -10.17 10.47
N LYS A 180 -14.02 -11.14 11.15
CA LYS A 180 -13.36 -11.94 12.21
C LYS A 180 -12.38 -12.97 11.65
N GLU A 181 -12.72 -13.66 10.55
CA GLU A 181 -11.86 -14.64 9.87
C GLU A 181 -10.55 -14.00 9.37
N TYR A 182 -10.65 -12.88 8.65
CA TYR A 182 -9.50 -12.15 8.10
C TYR A 182 -8.89 -11.14 9.06
N ARG A 183 -9.47 -10.96 10.26
CA ARG A 183 -9.09 -9.97 11.29
C ARG A 183 -8.96 -8.54 10.73
N CYS A 184 -9.86 -8.18 9.83
CA CYS A 184 -9.78 -7.03 8.94
C CYS A 184 -11.14 -6.35 8.82
N MET A 185 -11.18 -5.01 8.82
CA MET A 185 -12.39 -4.20 8.58
C MET A 185 -12.37 -3.47 7.23
N GLY A 186 -11.31 -3.62 6.45
CA GLY A 186 -11.16 -2.91 5.20
C GLY A 186 -9.80 -3.12 4.55
N LEU A 187 -9.79 -3.11 3.22
CA LEU A 187 -8.57 -3.12 2.40
C LEU A 187 -8.67 -2.00 1.37
N ARG A 188 -7.58 -1.26 1.19
CA ARG A 188 -7.47 -0.20 0.16
C ARG A 188 -6.14 -0.28 -0.57
N PHE A 189 -6.16 0.03 -1.86
CA PHE A 189 -4.97 0.25 -2.66
C PHE A 189 -4.39 1.64 -2.32
N SER A 190 -3.07 1.74 -2.22
CA SER A 190 -2.37 2.99 -1.86
C SER A 190 -1.05 3.11 -2.60
N ASN A 191 -0.97 4.10 -3.48
CA ASN A 191 0.28 4.52 -4.13
C ASN A 191 1.16 5.41 -3.21
N ASN A 192 0.69 5.72 -2.00
CA ASN A 192 1.32 6.71 -1.09
C ASN A 192 2.27 6.10 -0.03
N ILE A 193 2.89 4.97 -0.34
CA ILE A 193 4.02 4.44 0.47
C ILE A 193 5.14 5.49 0.49
N ARG A 194 5.78 5.71 1.64
CA ARG A 194 6.90 6.65 1.77
C ARG A 194 8.24 5.91 1.68
N ASP A 195 9.17 6.49 0.92
CA ASP A 195 10.54 6.02 0.85
C ASP A 195 11.39 6.75 1.90
N PHE A 196 11.89 6.00 2.88
CA PHE A 196 12.81 6.50 3.92
C PHE A 196 14.28 6.16 3.63
N THR A 197 14.58 5.46 2.54
CA THR A 197 15.92 5.01 2.20
C THR A 197 16.71 6.05 1.40
N GLN A 198 16.04 7.03 0.79
CA GLN A 198 16.67 8.15 0.11
C GLN A 198 16.81 9.37 1.05
N PRO A 199 18.00 10.00 1.14
CA PRO A 199 18.12 11.28 1.82
C PRO A 199 17.29 12.32 1.06
N SER A 200 16.44 13.05 1.78
CA SER A 200 15.65 14.14 1.22
C SER A 200 16.56 15.31 0.80
N ASP A 201 17.14 15.22 -0.38
CA ASP A 201 17.74 16.38 -1.04
C ASP A 201 16.62 17.42 -1.25
N GLY A 202 16.89 18.67 -0.86
CA GLY A 202 15.85 19.67 -0.70
C GLY A 202 15.06 19.97 -1.97
N VAL A 203 13.87 20.55 -1.79
CA VAL A 203 12.87 20.90 -2.82
C VAL A 203 11.91 19.75 -3.18
N LEU A 204 10.99 19.46 -2.25
CA LEU A 204 9.61 19.13 -2.61
C LEU A 204 8.82 20.45 -2.61
N VAL A 205 8.50 20.95 -3.81
CA VAL A 205 7.41 21.93 -4.00
C VAL A 205 6.11 21.14 -3.95
N GLY A 206 5.11 21.61 -3.19
CA GLY A 206 3.80 20.98 -3.17
C GLY A 206 3.12 21.03 -4.55
N GLU A 207 2.42 19.96 -4.94
CA GLU A 207 1.84 19.80 -6.27
C GLU A 207 0.54 20.60 -6.51
N GLU A 208 0.41 21.81 -5.95
CA GLU A 208 -0.83 22.61 -6.05
C GLU A 208 -0.67 23.98 -6.74
N ASP A 209 0.55 24.45 -7.09
CA ASP A 209 0.73 25.70 -7.84
C ASP A 209 1.82 25.63 -8.93
N LEU A 210 1.44 25.15 -10.12
CA LEU A 210 2.34 24.96 -11.28
C LEU A 210 2.06 25.90 -12.48
N SER A 211 1.52 27.10 -12.24
CA SER A 211 1.23 28.08 -13.29
C SER A 211 2.27 29.22 -13.41
N GLU A 212 2.60 29.93 -12.33
CA GLU A 212 3.38 31.18 -12.41
C GLU A 212 4.91 30.97 -12.45
N GLU A 213 5.47 30.07 -11.63
CA GLU A 213 6.93 29.97 -11.45
C GLU A 213 7.68 29.48 -12.72
N ARG A 214 6.95 28.90 -13.68
CA ARG A 214 7.49 28.47 -14.98
C ARG A 214 7.82 29.67 -15.90
N LEU A 215 7.23 30.84 -15.67
CA LEU A 215 7.44 32.05 -16.47
C LEU A 215 8.74 32.79 -16.09
N GLU A 216 9.09 32.80 -14.80
CA GLU A 216 10.24 33.56 -14.31
C GLU A 216 11.58 32.83 -14.50
N ARG A 217 11.60 31.50 -14.43
CA ARG A 217 12.79 30.70 -14.79
C ARG A 217 13.21 30.90 -16.25
N ARG A 218 12.28 31.26 -17.16
CA ARG A 218 12.59 31.63 -18.56
C ARG A 218 13.18 33.04 -18.73
N ARG A 219 13.12 33.91 -17.72
CA ARG A 219 13.61 35.31 -17.81
C ARG A 219 15.02 35.53 -17.28
N ARG A 220 15.66 34.54 -16.64
CA ARG A 220 16.96 34.71 -15.94
C ARG A 220 18.16 33.96 -16.52
N THR A 221 18.00 33.20 -17.61
CA THR A 221 19.12 32.55 -18.32
C THR A 221 19.29 33.12 -19.72
N GLY A 222 20.29 33.98 -19.90
CA GLY A 222 20.75 34.39 -21.23
C GLY A 222 21.37 33.20 -22.00
N PRO A 223 21.41 33.26 -23.34
CA PRO A 223 21.99 32.19 -24.15
C PRO A 223 23.50 32.06 -23.89
N ASN A 224 23.98 30.82 -23.88
CA ASN A 224 25.40 30.43 -23.77
C ASN A 224 26.08 30.59 -22.40
N LYS A 225 25.74 29.69 -21.47
CA LYS A 225 26.76 28.97 -20.67
C LYS A 225 26.34 27.53 -20.44
N ARG A 226 26.94 26.61 -21.21
CA ARG A 226 26.85 25.16 -20.95
C ARG A 226 27.72 24.86 -19.71
N VAL A 227 27.14 24.99 -18.52
CA VAL A 227 27.70 24.31 -17.35
C VAL A 227 27.41 22.83 -17.57
N ALA A 228 28.45 21.98 -17.53
CA ALA A 228 28.25 20.55 -17.60
C ALA A 228 27.38 20.13 -16.40
N SER A 229 26.16 19.66 -16.68
CA SER A 229 25.40 18.97 -15.67
C SER A 229 26.11 17.67 -15.38
N GLU A 230 26.85 17.61 -14.27
CA GLU A 230 27.22 16.35 -13.66
C GLU A 230 25.94 15.52 -13.58
N GLN A 231 25.92 14.38 -14.28
CA GLN A 231 24.81 13.46 -14.21
C GLN A 231 24.83 12.85 -12.81
N ARG A 232 24.17 13.52 -11.85
CA ARG A 232 23.76 12.91 -10.60
C ARG A 232 22.93 11.69 -10.97
N VAL A 233 23.57 10.53 -10.90
CA VAL A 233 22.95 9.23 -11.15
C VAL A 233 21.81 9.11 -10.17
N LYS A 234 20.56 9.30 -10.64
CA LYS A 234 19.40 9.09 -9.80
C LYS A 234 19.46 7.65 -9.27
N PRO A 235 19.47 7.44 -7.95
CA PRO A 235 19.51 6.10 -7.37
C PRO A 235 18.31 5.28 -7.85
N PRO A 236 18.40 3.95 -7.86
CA PRO A 236 17.28 3.09 -8.24
C PRO A 236 16.05 3.39 -7.37
N PRO A 237 14.82 3.41 -7.94
CA PRO A 237 13.61 3.60 -7.15
C PRO A 237 13.53 2.51 -6.09
N THR A 238 13.25 2.91 -4.86
CA THR A 238 13.45 2.09 -3.65
C THR A 238 12.12 1.83 -2.92
N LYS A 239 11.01 2.21 -3.57
CA LYS A 239 9.63 2.12 -3.11
C LYS A 239 8.75 1.58 -4.26
N PRO A 240 7.81 0.65 -4.00
CA PRO A 240 6.86 0.17 -5.00
C PRO A 240 5.91 1.25 -5.51
N ASP A 241 5.31 1.00 -6.68
CA ASP A 241 4.27 1.86 -7.25
C ASP A 241 3.01 1.91 -6.36
N GLY A 242 2.72 0.83 -5.61
CA GLY A 242 1.67 0.80 -4.60
C GLY A 242 1.67 -0.41 -3.67
N ALA A 243 0.71 -0.43 -2.75
CA ALA A 243 0.49 -1.53 -1.80
C ALA A 243 -0.98 -1.66 -1.41
N GLY A 244 -1.36 -2.86 -0.98
CA GLY A 244 -2.60 -3.09 -0.23
C GLY A 244 -2.40 -2.76 1.24
N VAL A 245 -3.16 -1.77 1.73
CA VAL A 245 -3.21 -1.39 3.15
C VAL A 245 -4.48 -1.96 3.75
N ARG A 246 -4.35 -2.81 4.77
CA ARG A 246 -5.47 -3.34 5.54
C ARG A 246 -5.70 -2.51 6.80
N THR A 247 -6.96 -2.36 7.19
CA THR A 247 -7.40 -1.80 8.46
C THR A 247 -7.78 -2.97 9.37
N ARG A 248 -7.15 -3.09 10.54
CA ARG A 248 -7.49 -4.16 11.51
C ARG A 248 -8.81 -3.87 12.23
N LEU A 249 -9.30 -4.87 12.97
CA LEU A 249 -10.42 -4.73 13.92
C LEU A 249 -10.20 -3.62 14.99
N GLY A 250 -8.94 -3.26 15.27
CA GLY A 250 -8.59 -2.16 16.19
C GLY A 250 -8.51 -0.77 15.53
N GLY A 251 -8.72 -0.68 14.21
CA GLY A 251 -8.59 0.57 13.44
C GLY A 251 -7.18 0.92 12.98
N ASP A 252 -6.13 0.21 13.43
CA ASP A 252 -4.76 0.43 12.94
C ASP A 252 -4.55 -0.08 11.51
N GLU A 253 -3.68 0.59 10.76
CA GLU A 253 -3.32 0.19 9.40
C GLU A 253 -2.01 -0.60 9.34
N SER A 254 -1.96 -1.60 8.45
CA SER A 254 -0.73 -2.31 8.08
C SER A 254 -0.72 -2.71 6.62
N LEU A 255 0.47 -2.98 6.06
CA LEU A 255 0.58 -3.55 4.72
C LEU A 255 0.08 -5.01 4.72
N ALA A 256 -0.54 -5.42 3.61
CA ALA A 256 -0.91 -6.81 3.31
C ALA A 256 -0.09 -7.35 2.12
N PHE A 257 0.16 -6.51 1.11
CA PHE A 257 0.98 -6.81 -0.07
C PHE A 257 1.57 -5.55 -0.70
N VAL A 258 2.59 -5.70 -1.55
CA VAL A 258 3.19 -4.63 -2.37
C VAL A 258 3.07 -4.95 -3.86
N TYR A 259 3.04 -3.94 -4.72
CA TYR A 259 2.97 -4.16 -6.17
C TYR A 259 3.66 -3.07 -7.00
N ASP A 260 3.98 -3.45 -8.24
CA ASP A 260 4.52 -2.56 -9.27
C ASP A 260 3.72 -2.71 -10.57
N TYR A 261 3.55 -1.60 -11.29
CA TYR A 261 3.09 -1.63 -12.67
C TYR A 261 4.28 -1.77 -13.61
N LYS A 262 4.11 -2.53 -14.70
CA LYS A 262 5.10 -2.64 -15.77
C LYS A 262 4.39 -2.42 -17.09
N ALA A 263 5.05 -1.74 -18.04
CA ALA A 263 4.46 -1.60 -19.36
C ALA A 263 4.36 -2.98 -20.03
N ALA A 264 3.21 -3.29 -20.64
CA ALA A 264 2.92 -4.61 -21.23
C ALA A 264 4.07 -5.16 -22.10
N HIS A 265 4.68 -4.30 -22.92
CA HIS A 265 5.79 -4.66 -23.81
C HIS A 265 7.12 -5.00 -23.10
N LYS A 266 7.26 -4.72 -21.80
CA LYS A 266 8.42 -5.14 -20.97
C LYS A 266 8.23 -6.52 -20.35
N VAL A 267 6.99 -6.99 -20.24
CA VAL A 267 6.60 -8.28 -19.65
C VAL A 267 5.67 -8.98 -20.65
N ALA A 268 6.12 -9.03 -21.91
CA ALA A 268 5.30 -9.49 -23.03
C ALA A 268 4.90 -10.97 -22.85
N LEU A 269 3.63 -11.26 -23.07
CA LEU A 269 3.01 -12.55 -22.77
C LEU A 269 3.74 -13.74 -23.43
N GLU A 270 4.17 -13.55 -24.68
CA GLU A 270 4.95 -14.51 -25.50
C GLU A 270 6.19 -15.04 -24.75
N CYS A 271 6.89 -14.17 -24.02
CA CYS A 271 8.11 -14.50 -23.30
C CYS A 271 7.87 -14.79 -21.80
N LEU A 272 6.72 -14.36 -21.27
CA LEU A 272 6.40 -14.45 -19.85
C LEU A 272 6.26 -15.89 -19.38
N LYS A 273 5.41 -16.69 -20.04
CA LYS A 273 5.15 -18.09 -19.65
C LYS A 273 6.41 -18.96 -19.69
N PRO A 274 7.25 -18.91 -20.75
CA PRO A 274 8.54 -19.60 -20.75
C PRO A 274 9.47 -19.16 -19.62
N ALA A 275 9.59 -17.85 -19.37
CA ALA A 275 10.49 -17.33 -18.34
C ALA A 275 10.06 -17.78 -16.92
N VAL A 276 8.77 -17.74 -16.59
CA VAL A 276 8.30 -18.15 -15.25
C VAL A 276 8.26 -19.66 -15.03
N ALA A 277 8.38 -20.46 -16.08
CA ALA A 277 8.52 -21.92 -16.00
C ALA A 277 9.96 -22.37 -15.66
N LYS A 278 10.97 -21.51 -15.86
CA LYS A 278 12.37 -21.81 -15.53
C LYS A 278 12.64 -21.63 -14.03
N GLU A 279 12.77 -22.72 -13.26
CA GLU A 279 13.12 -22.61 -11.83
C GLU A 279 14.47 -21.91 -11.58
N THR A 280 15.39 -22.07 -12.55
CA THR A 280 16.77 -21.55 -12.58
C THR A 280 16.91 -20.15 -13.21
N LEU A 281 15.80 -19.50 -13.62
CA LEU A 281 15.78 -18.24 -14.37
C LEU A 281 16.81 -17.21 -13.88
N PHE A 282 16.82 -16.95 -12.57
CA PHE A 282 17.70 -15.93 -11.98
C PHE A 282 19.18 -16.30 -12.07
N MET A 283 19.54 -17.57 -11.91
CA MET A 283 20.93 -18.01 -12.01
C MET A 283 21.41 -18.00 -13.47
N GLU A 284 20.57 -18.41 -14.43
CA GLU A 284 20.87 -18.29 -15.87
C GLU A 284 21.03 -16.83 -16.32
N VAL A 285 20.19 -15.92 -15.84
CA VAL A 285 20.32 -14.48 -16.11
C VAL A 285 21.61 -13.91 -15.49
N MET A 286 21.93 -14.27 -14.25
CA MET A 286 23.16 -13.81 -13.58
C MET A 286 24.43 -14.31 -14.27
N GLU A 287 24.46 -15.58 -14.67
CA GLU A 287 25.60 -16.12 -15.41
C GLU A 287 25.76 -15.39 -16.75
N ARG A 288 24.70 -15.28 -17.57
CA ARG A 288 24.75 -14.53 -18.85
C ARG A 288 25.26 -13.09 -18.69
N ILE A 289 24.80 -12.36 -17.67
CA ILE A 289 25.25 -11.00 -17.36
C ILE A 289 26.75 -10.96 -16.99
N ASN A 290 27.26 -12.00 -16.32
CA ASN A 290 28.63 -12.05 -15.81
C ASN A 290 29.64 -12.63 -16.82
N SER A 291 29.28 -13.62 -17.64
CA SER A 291 30.23 -14.28 -18.57
C SER A 291 30.58 -13.44 -19.80
N ASN A 292 29.88 -12.34 -20.10
CA ASN A 292 30.06 -11.48 -21.29
C ASN A 292 30.04 -12.21 -22.66
N LYS A 293 29.52 -13.45 -22.73
CA LYS A 293 29.44 -14.24 -23.96
C LYS A 293 28.29 -13.71 -24.83
N SER A 294 28.59 -12.97 -25.89
CA SER A 294 27.56 -12.56 -26.86
C SER A 294 27.13 -13.74 -27.73
N LEU A 295 25.87 -14.19 -27.60
CA LEU A 295 25.31 -15.17 -28.52
C LEU A 295 25.25 -14.60 -29.95
N SER A 296 25.66 -15.42 -30.93
CA SER A 296 25.72 -15.05 -32.35
C SER A 296 24.35 -14.92 -33.01
N ASP A 297 23.36 -15.67 -32.52
CA ASP A 297 21.99 -15.71 -33.04
C ASP A 297 21.14 -14.51 -32.57
N ALA A 298 20.29 -13.98 -33.46
CA ALA A 298 19.38 -12.88 -33.18
C ALA A 298 18.13 -13.30 -32.39
N GLU A 299 17.64 -14.52 -32.60
CA GLU A 299 16.40 -15.00 -31.95
C GLU A 299 16.69 -15.36 -30.48
N LEU A 300 17.77 -16.11 -30.22
CA LEU A 300 18.26 -16.35 -28.86
C LEU A 300 18.56 -15.04 -28.10
N ARG A 301 19.17 -14.03 -28.73
CA ARG A 301 19.34 -12.70 -28.11
C ARG A 301 18.02 -12.01 -27.76
N GLY A 302 16.95 -12.27 -28.52
CA GLY A 302 15.61 -11.75 -28.23
C GLY A 302 15.01 -12.39 -26.97
N GLN A 303 15.05 -13.73 -26.91
CA GLN A 303 14.56 -14.50 -25.77
C GLN A 303 15.38 -14.22 -24.50
N ASP A 304 16.72 -14.21 -24.59
CA ASP A 304 17.63 -13.83 -23.50
C ASP A 304 17.26 -12.48 -22.90
N ARG A 305 17.00 -11.49 -23.77
CA ARG A 305 16.66 -10.14 -23.33
C ARG A 305 15.29 -10.07 -22.66
N ALA A 306 14.34 -10.89 -23.09
CA ALA A 306 13.02 -10.96 -22.47
C ALA A 306 13.06 -11.66 -21.09
N GLU A 307 13.85 -12.73 -20.96
CA GLU A 307 14.11 -13.39 -19.67
C GLU A 307 14.80 -12.45 -18.67
N GLU A 308 15.79 -11.68 -19.11
CA GLU A 308 16.43 -10.63 -18.31
C GLU A 308 15.39 -9.60 -17.82
N LEU A 309 14.50 -9.12 -18.70
CA LEU A 309 13.43 -8.17 -18.34
C LEU A 309 12.44 -8.75 -17.32
N VAL A 310 12.01 -10.01 -17.48
CA VAL A 310 11.12 -10.68 -16.52
C VAL A 310 11.82 -10.89 -15.18
N ALA A 311 13.07 -11.34 -15.18
CA ALA A 311 13.86 -11.50 -13.95
C ALA A 311 14.10 -10.16 -13.23
N MET A 312 14.32 -9.06 -13.96
CA MET A 312 14.42 -7.71 -13.39
C MET A 312 13.07 -7.24 -12.83
N ALA A 313 11.93 -7.52 -13.49
CA ALA A 313 10.61 -7.18 -12.98
C ALA A 313 10.24 -7.97 -11.70
N LEU A 314 10.55 -9.27 -11.65
CA LEU A 314 10.35 -10.12 -10.47
C LEU A 314 11.26 -9.70 -9.31
N THR A 315 12.55 -9.47 -9.57
CA THR A 315 13.52 -8.96 -8.58
C THR A 315 13.05 -7.65 -7.96
N GLN A 316 12.48 -6.76 -8.77
CA GLN A 316 12.01 -5.46 -8.32
C GLN A 316 10.93 -5.57 -7.24
N VAL A 317 9.94 -6.45 -7.39
CA VAL A 317 8.88 -6.66 -6.39
C VAL A 317 9.36 -7.54 -5.24
N PHE A 318 10.19 -8.55 -5.51
CA PHE A 318 10.80 -9.39 -4.47
C PHE A 318 11.62 -8.58 -3.45
N ASP A 319 12.45 -7.65 -3.91
CA ASP A 319 13.21 -6.74 -3.03
C ASP A 319 12.30 -5.88 -2.14
N TYR A 320 11.13 -5.46 -2.64
CA TYR A 320 10.12 -4.80 -1.82
C TYR A 320 9.46 -5.75 -0.82
N MET A 321 9.06 -6.96 -1.25
CA MET A 321 8.46 -7.95 -0.35
C MET A 321 9.38 -8.27 0.84
N VAL A 322 10.70 -8.39 0.58
CA VAL A 322 11.73 -8.54 1.62
C VAL A 322 11.85 -7.27 2.49
N ARG A 323 12.05 -6.08 1.90
CA ARG A 323 12.27 -4.84 2.68
C ARG A 323 11.08 -4.38 3.52
N TYR A 324 9.86 -4.67 3.09
CA TYR A 324 8.62 -4.38 3.81
C TYR A 324 8.11 -5.59 4.60
N GLU A 325 8.83 -6.72 4.59
CA GLU A 325 8.48 -8.01 5.19
C GLU A 325 7.01 -8.39 4.98
N VAL A 326 6.54 -8.31 3.73
CA VAL A 326 5.22 -8.83 3.31
C VAL A 326 5.39 -10.13 2.56
N ALA A 327 4.59 -11.15 2.90
CA ALA A 327 4.66 -12.45 2.25
C ALA A 327 4.11 -12.45 0.81
N TYR A 328 3.37 -11.41 0.42
CA TYR A 328 2.63 -11.34 -0.84
C TYR A 328 2.94 -10.07 -1.63
N GLY A 329 2.91 -10.18 -2.95
CA GLY A 329 2.99 -9.04 -3.86
C GLY A 329 2.48 -9.37 -5.25
N TYR A 330 2.41 -8.39 -6.15
CA TYR A 330 2.11 -8.67 -7.55
C TYR A 330 2.79 -7.72 -8.54
N ILE A 331 2.85 -8.14 -9.79
CA ILE A 331 3.20 -7.29 -10.95
C ILE A 331 1.96 -7.19 -11.83
N ALA A 332 1.62 -5.95 -12.21
CA ALA A 332 0.53 -5.67 -13.12
C ALA A 332 1.06 -5.13 -14.46
N ALA A 333 0.70 -5.79 -15.56
CA ALA A 333 1.26 -5.55 -16.89
C ALA A 333 0.20 -5.23 -17.97
N GLY A 334 -1.03 -4.93 -17.58
CA GLY A 334 -2.17 -4.67 -18.46
C GLY A 334 -2.78 -5.95 -19.03
N GLU A 335 -2.00 -6.72 -19.78
CA GLU A 335 -2.47 -7.97 -20.41
C GLU A 335 -2.38 -9.18 -19.46
N SER A 336 -1.58 -9.08 -18.40
CA SER A 336 -1.38 -10.13 -17.41
C SER A 336 -1.11 -9.58 -16.01
N LEU A 337 -1.37 -10.41 -15.00
CA LEU A 337 -1.03 -10.20 -13.60
C LEU A 337 -0.09 -11.34 -13.16
N LEU A 338 0.93 -11.05 -12.37
CA LEU A 338 1.75 -12.08 -11.71
C LEU A 338 1.57 -11.97 -10.21
N PHE A 339 0.91 -12.93 -9.59
CA PHE A 339 0.83 -13.01 -8.12
C PHE A 339 2.06 -13.71 -7.56
N LEU A 340 2.64 -13.10 -6.52
CA LEU A 340 3.91 -13.47 -5.93
C LEU A 340 3.74 -13.81 -4.46
N HIS A 341 4.46 -14.85 -4.01
CA HIS A 341 4.51 -15.28 -2.62
C HIS A 341 5.94 -15.66 -2.20
N ILE A 342 6.34 -15.25 -1.00
CA ILE A 342 7.59 -15.65 -0.34
C ILE A 342 7.23 -16.38 0.95
N ASP A 343 7.73 -17.61 1.09
CA ASP A 343 7.74 -18.30 2.37
C ASP A 343 8.86 -17.74 3.26
N ARG A 344 8.51 -17.16 4.41
CA ARG A 344 9.47 -16.62 5.39
C ARG A 344 10.42 -17.67 5.96
N ALA A 345 10.05 -18.96 5.95
CA ALA A 345 10.96 -20.03 6.32
C ALA A 345 12.12 -20.12 5.31
N ASN A 346 11.82 -20.02 4.02
CA ASN A 346 12.77 -20.09 2.90
C ASN A 346 12.71 -18.85 1.98
N PRO A 347 13.36 -17.73 2.36
CA PRO A 347 13.32 -16.49 1.58
C PRO A 347 14.02 -16.58 0.22
N GLN A 348 14.79 -17.64 -0.06
CA GLN A 348 15.50 -17.83 -1.34
C GLN A 348 14.57 -18.24 -2.49
N THR A 349 13.32 -18.63 -2.22
CA THR A 349 12.37 -19.10 -3.24
C THR A 349 11.21 -18.11 -3.40
N LEU A 350 11.03 -17.63 -4.63
CA LEU A 350 9.87 -16.87 -5.04
C LEU A 350 8.85 -17.80 -5.69
N TYR A 351 7.65 -17.87 -5.13
CA TYR A 351 6.51 -18.55 -5.74
C TYR A 351 5.76 -17.57 -6.64
N CYS A 352 5.43 -17.99 -7.86
CA CYS A 352 4.81 -17.15 -8.88
C CYS A 352 3.58 -17.84 -9.50
N HIS A 353 2.50 -17.09 -9.70
CA HIS A 353 1.30 -17.50 -10.44
C HIS A 353 1.00 -16.47 -11.54
N PRO A 354 1.25 -16.78 -12.83
CA PRO A 354 0.85 -15.93 -13.94
C PRO A 354 -0.66 -16.09 -14.21
N CYS A 355 -1.38 -14.97 -14.21
CA CYS A 355 -2.78 -14.88 -14.65
C CYS A 355 -2.80 -14.22 -16.03
N VAL A 356 -3.59 -14.78 -16.96
CA VAL A 356 -3.76 -14.25 -18.30
C VAL A 356 -5.26 -14.15 -18.60
N PRO A 357 -5.98 -13.20 -17.97
CA PRO A 357 -7.44 -13.17 -17.98
C PRO A 357 -8.08 -13.23 -19.37
N ASP A 358 -7.40 -12.72 -20.41
CA ASP A 358 -7.88 -12.78 -21.80
C ASP A 358 -8.00 -14.22 -22.33
N GLU A 359 -6.98 -15.04 -22.05
CA GLU A 359 -6.91 -16.45 -22.42
C GLU A 359 -7.70 -17.34 -21.44
N ASP A 360 -7.56 -17.08 -20.13
CA ASP A 360 -8.16 -17.88 -19.06
C ASP A 360 -9.69 -17.84 -19.11
N VAL A 361 -10.27 -16.68 -19.45
CA VAL A 361 -11.72 -16.52 -19.67
C VAL A 361 -12.08 -16.87 -21.12
N GLY A 362 -11.29 -16.42 -22.09
CA GLY A 362 -11.56 -16.61 -23.51
C GLY A 362 -12.82 -15.88 -24.01
N GLU A 363 -13.30 -16.28 -25.18
CA GLU A 363 -14.50 -15.70 -25.80
C GLU A 363 -15.81 -16.22 -25.18
N ALA A 364 -16.88 -15.43 -25.30
CA ALA A 364 -18.23 -15.75 -24.86
C ALA A 364 -19.21 -15.75 -26.06
N PRO A 365 -19.31 -16.86 -26.83
CA PRO A 365 -19.97 -16.88 -28.14
C PRO A 365 -21.43 -16.41 -28.16
N ASP A 366 -22.19 -16.71 -27.10
CA ASP A 366 -23.63 -16.46 -27.02
C ASP A 366 -24.01 -15.38 -25.99
N GLY A 367 -23.06 -14.54 -25.56
CA GLY A 367 -23.28 -13.54 -24.49
C GLY A 367 -23.51 -14.13 -23.10
N ARG A 368 -23.41 -15.47 -22.95
CA ARG A 368 -23.30 -16.16 -21.66
C ARG A 368 -21.90 -16.76 -21.56
N TRP A 369 -21.22 -16.47 -20.46
CA TRP A 369 -20.02 -17.19 -20.03
C TRP A 369 -20.40 -18.30 -19.04
N ALA A 370 -19.52 -19.28 -18.87
CA ALA A 370 -19.72 -20.39 -17.93
C ALA A 370 -19.31 -20.01 -16.50
N ASP A 371 -20.00 -20.56 -15.50
CA ASP A 371 -19.87 -20.19 -14.07
C ASP A 371 -18.45 -20.40 -13.51
N ASP A 372 -17.70 -21.36 -14.05
CA ASP A 372 -16.30 -21.65 -13.69
C ASP A 372 -15.35 -20.53 -14.13
N LYS A 373 -15.58 -19.96 -15.32
CA LYS A 373 -14.78 -18.88 -15.92
C LYS A 373 -14.85 -17.56 -15.16
N VAL A 374 -15.93 -17.31 -14.40
CA VAL A 374 -16.12 -16.08 -13.61
C VAL A 374 -14.92 -15.83 -12.68
N SER A 375 -14.41 -16.90 -12.06
CA SER A 375 -13.28 -16.88 -11.12
C SER A 375 -11.93 -16.51 -11.74
N TYR A 376 -11.82 -16.56 -13.08
CA TYR A 376 -10.58 -16.28 -13.83
C TYR A 376 -10.48 -14.84 -14.35
N THR A 377 -11.50 -14.00 -14.14
CA THR A 377 -11.38 -12.56 -14.47
C THR A 377 -10.30 -11.87 -13.63
N ALA A 378 -9.64 -10.86 -14.19
CA ALA A 378 -8.64 -10.05 -13.48
C ALA A 378 -9.13 -9.58 -12.10
N ALA A 379 -10.36 -9.07 -12.03
CA ALA A 379 -10.97 -8.59 -10.79
C ALA A 379 -11.29 -9.72 -9.79
N ALA A 380 -11.83 -10.87 -10.24
CA ALA A 380 -12.06 -12.01 -9.33
C ALA A 380 -10.75 -12.60 -8.80
N GLN A 381 -9.74 -12.73 -9.67
CA GLN A 381 -8.42 -13.23 -9.31
C GLN A 381 -7.71 -12.30 -8.32
N LEU A 382 -7.68 -10.98 -8.58
CA LEU A 382 -7.07 -10.01 -7.67
C LEU A 382 -7.86 -9.88 -6.35
N ALA A 383 -9.20 -9.88 -6.36
CA ALA A 383 -10.00 -9.87 -5.12
C ALA A 383 -9.73 -11.12 -4.25
N SER A 384 -9.56 -12.28 -4.87
CA SER A 384 -9.22 -13.53 -4.19
C SER A 384 -7.80 -13.50 -3.60
N PHE A 385 -6.84 -12.95 -4.36
CA PHE A 385 -5.47 -12.68 -3.87
C PHE A 385 -5.47 -11.67 -2.70
N CYS A 386 -6.29 -10.63 -2.77
CA CYS A 386 -6.46 -9.65 -1.70
C CYS A 386 -6.92 -10.32 -0.40
N LEU A 387 -7.95 -11.18 -0.43
CA LEU A 387 -8.38 -11.92 0.76
C LEU A 387 -7.33 -12.91 1.27
N LEU A 388 -6.63 -13.61 0.36
CA LEU A 388 -5.52 -14.49 0.73
C LEU A 388 -4.41 -13.73 1.46
N SER A 389 -4.07 -12.53 0.98
CA SER A 389 -2.98 -11.73 1.54
C SER A 389 -3.19 -11.34 3.00
N LEU A 390 -4.45 -11.16 3.42
CA LEU A 390 -4.83 -10.78 4.78
C LEU A 390 -4.48 -11.86 5.81
N ARG A 391 -4.31 -13.12 5.39
CA ARG A 391 -3.93 -14.24 6.26
C ARG A 391 -2.46 -14.22 6.69
N SER A 392 -1.63 -13.34 6.13
CA SER A 392 -0.27 -13.08 6.61
C SER A 392 -0.18 -11.68 7.23
N GLU A 393 0.67 -11.52 8.24
CA GLU A 393 0.94 -10.20 8.85
C GLU A 393 2.29 -9.66 8.42
N ALA A 394 2.35 -8.42 7.95
CA ALA A 394 3.61 -7.70 7.77
C ALA A 394 4.38 -7.61 9.10
N LEU A 395 5.67 -7.93 9.10
CA LEU A 395 6.48 -7.85 10.31
C LEU A 395 6.78 -6.40 10.67
N LYS A 396 6.86 -6.12 11.98
CA LYS A 396 7.25 -4.83 12.56
C LYS A 396 8.29 -5.07 13.67
N GLY A 397 8.85 -4.00 14.23
CA GLY A 397 9.69 -4.08 15.45
C GLY A 397 10.91 -4.98 15.31
N ALA A 398 11.25 -5.75 16.37
CA ALA A 398 12.43 -6.60 16.34
C ALA A 398 12.24 -7.82 15.41
N SER A 399 11.00 -8.26 15.17
CA SER A 399 10.69 -9.31 14.19
C SER A 399 11.08 -8.90 12.76
N LEU A 400 10.81 -7.66 12.36
CA LEU A 400 11.29 -7.08 11.09
C LEU A 400 12.83 -6.99 11.05
N ASP A 401 13.47 -6.60 12.15
CA ASP A 401 14.94 -6.54 12.24
C ASP A 401 15.60 -7.92 12.13
N ALA A 402 15.02 -8.94 12.78
CA ALA A 402 15.47 -10.32 12.71
C ALA A 402 15.30 -10.91 11.31
N ALA A 403 14.15 -10.70 10.66
CA ALA A 403 13.88 -11.16 9.31
C ALA A 403 14.78 -10.45 8.27
N SER A 404 14.98 -9.14 8.40
CA SER A 404 15.93 -8.37 7.58
C SER A 404 17.37 -8.90 7.70
N ARG A 405 17.84 -9.25 8.90
CA ARG A 405 19.15 -9.87 9.10
C ARG A 405 19.23 -11.29 8.52
N LYS A 406 18.17 -12.09 8.62
CA LYS A 406 18.07 -13.41 7.97
C LYS A 406 18.14 -13.27 6.44
N ALA A 407 17.43 -12.30 5.87
CA ALA A 407 17.46 -12.00 4.44
C ALA A 407 18.85 -11.54 3.97
N GLU A 408 19.52 -10.65 4.72
CA GLU A 408 20.88 -10.20 4.39
C GLU A 408 21.92 -11.35 4.44
N ALA A 409 21.75 -12.32 5.34
CA ALA A 409 22.62 -13.50 5.40
C ALA A 409 22.33 -14.55 4.30
N ALA A 410 21.07 -14.65 3.84
CA ALA A 410 20.63 -15.71 2.93
C ALA A 410 20.55 -15.30 1.45
N LEU A 411 20.39 -14.01 1.14
CA LEU A 411 20.13 -13.50 -0.21
C LEU A 411 21.33 -12.73 -0.77
N LYS A 412 21.53 -12.82 -2.09
CA LYS A 412 22.52 -12.03 -2.83
C LYS A 412 21.86 -10.80 -3.47
N LYS A 413 22.64 -9.76 -3.76
CA LYS A 413 22.16 -8.56 -4.47
C LYS A 413 22.39 -8.68 -5.97
N TRP A 414 21.56 -8.03 -6.79
CA TRP A 414 21.58 -8.19 -8.25
C TRP A 414 22.98 -7.90 -8.84
N ARG A 415 23.47 -8.84 -9.68
CA ARG A 415 24.85 -9.05 -10.20
C ARG A 415 25.83 -9.82 -9.30
N GLU A 416 25.52 -10.07 -8.02
CA GLU A 416 26.29 -11.00 -7.18
C GLU A 416 25.77 -12.43 -7.39
N PRO A 417 26.57 -13.39 -7.89
CA PRO A 417 26.12 -14.77 -8.07
C PRO A 417 25.94 -15.51 -6.73
N TYR A 418 25.03 -16.48 -6.70
CA TYR A 418 25.00 -17.50 -5.65
C TYR A 418 26.15 -18.50 -5.85
N ASP A 419 26.77 -18.95 -4.75
CA ASP A 419 28.04 -19.70 -4.77
C ASP A 419 27.96 -21.08 -5.47
N ASP A 420 26.75 -21.61 -5.63
CA ASP A 420 26.45 -22.87 -6.32
C ASP A 420 25.90 -22.72 -7.74
N ALA A 421 25.64 -21.50 -8.23
CA ALA A 421 25.13 -21.26 -9.58
C ALA A 421 26.04 -21.86 -10.68
N ALA A 422 27.36 -21.73 -10.51
CA ALA A 422 28.35 -22.28 -11.43
C ALA A 422 28.42 -23.83 -11.45
N ARG A 423 27.87 -24.51 -10.42
CA ARG A 423 27.90 -25.98 -10.32
C ARG A 423 26.70 -26.65 -10.99
N LEU A 424 25.56 -25.95 -11.06
CA LEU A 424 24.33 -26.48 -11.65
C LEU A 424 24.42 -26.45 -13.18
N LEU A 425 24.91 -25.35 -13.76
CA LEU A 425 25.00 -25.17 -15.21
C LEU A 425 26.14 -26.00 -15.84
N GLY A 426 27.23 -26.26 -15.10
CA GLY A 426 28.35 -27.07 -15.57
C GLY A 426 28.08 -28.58 -15.62
N ALA A 427 26.92 -29.05 -15.17
CA ALA A 427 26.55 -30.47 -15.20
C ALA A 427 25.92 -30.90 -16.54
N GLU A 428 25.34 -29.96 -17.30
CA GLU A 428 24.70 -30.26 -18.59
C GLU A 428 25.69 -30.33 -19.76
N ASP A 429 26.86 -29.68 -19.65
CA ASP A 429 27.94 -29.67 -20.65
C ASP A 429 28.78 -30.97 -20.72
N THR A 430 28.34 -32.09 -20.10
CA THR A 430 29.10 -33.35 -20.10
C THR A 430 28.58 -34.34 -21.15
N ASP A 431 29.00 -34.13 -22.40
CA ASP A 431 28.74 -35.03 -23.53
C ASP A 431 29.01 -36.51 -23.20
N SER A 432 27.97 -37.35 -23.37
CA SER A 432 28.13 -38.81 -23.47
C SER A 432 28.03 -39.22 -24.95
N PRO A 433 29.07 -39.85 -25.53
CA PRO A 433 29.13 -40.02 -26.98
C PRO A 433 28.29 -41.19 -27.50
N SER A 434 27.29 -40.85 -28.31
CA SER A 434 26.89 -41.53 -29.56
C SER A 434 26.69 -43.06 -29.56
N ALA A 435 25.42 -43.48 -29.60
CA ALA A 435 25.01 -44.67 -30.35
C ALA A 435 23.99 -44.25 -31.43
N SER A 436 24.26 -44.62 -32.68
CA SER A 436 23.53 -44.17 -33.88
C SER A 436 22.40 -45.11 -34.27
N SER A 437 21.22 -44.59 -34.64
CA SER A 437 20.72 -44.70 -36.03
C SER A 437 19.34 -44.07 -36.24
N SER A 438 19.25 -43.25 -37.30
CA SER A 438 18.09 -42.98 -38.17
C SER A 438 16.80 -43.80 -37.99
N GLU A 439 15.64 -43.14 -38.08
CA GLU A 439 14.95 -42.92 -39.37
C GLU A 439 13.88 -41.79 -39.26
N ALA A 440 13.26 -41.43 -40.37
CA ALA A 440 12.62 -40.12 -40.56
C ALA A 440 11.09 -40.18 -40.75
N THR A 441 10.52 -38.97 -40.87
CA THR A 441 9.35 -38.59 -41.71
C THR A 441 7.98 -38.43 -41.03
N GLU A 442 7.37 -37.27 -41.32
CA GLU A 442 5.92 -36.95 -41.41
C GLU A 442 4.99 -37.10 -40.18
N GLY A 443 4.80 -35.97 -39.49
CA GLY A 443 3.59 -35.13 -39.63
C GLY A 443 2.20 -35.70 -39.34
N SER A 444 1.51 -35.11 -38.36
CA SER A 444 0.09 -34.74 -38.48
C SER A 444 -0.36 -33.81 -37.34
N GLU A 445 -1.21 -32.85 -37.66
CA GLU A 445 -2.03 -32.08 -36.70
C GLU A 445 -3.13 -32.99 -36.13
N PHE A 446 -3.55 -32.85 -34.86
CA PHE A 446 -5.00 -32.81 -34.54
C PHE A 446 -5.31 -32.25 -33.14
N MET A 447 -6.57 -31.81 -32.97
CA MET A 447 -7.16 -31.19 -31.79
C MET A 447 -7.76 -32.18 -30.77
N SER A 448 -8.22 -31.63 -29.64
CA SER A 448 -8.99 -32.31 -28.58
C SER A 448 -10.30 -32.96 -29.05
N SER A 449 -10.71 -34.07 -28.40
CA SER A 449 -12.13 -34.38 -28.12
C SER A 449 -12.32 -35.48 -27.05
N ALA A 450 -13.11 -35.14 -26.02
CA ALA A 450 -14.08 -35.95 -25.25
C ALA A 450 -13.76 -37.33 -24.60
N VAL A 451 -14.24 -37.44 -23.35
CA VAL A 451 -14.59 -38.65 -22.55
C VAL A 451 -15.89 -39.31 -23.06
N PRO A 452 -16.48 -40.38 -22.44
CA PRO A 452 -15.96 -41.49 -21.61
C PRO A 452 -16.44 -42.91 -22.08
N ALA A 453 -15.91 -44.00 -21.51
CA ALA A 453 -16.55 -45.34 -21.61
C ALA A 453 -16.21 -46.32 -20.46
N ASN A 454 -17.20 -47.10 -20.02
CA ASN A 454 -17.11 -48.14 -18.97
C ASN A 454 -16.71 -49.53 -19.51
N ARG A 455 -16.06 -50.35 -18.66
CA ARG A 455 -16.30 -51.81 -18.37
C ARG A 455 -15.03 -52.48 -17.81
N GLU A 456 -15.00 -53.07 -16.61
CA GLU A 456 -15.63 -54.32 -16.08
C GLU A 456 -14.80 -55.61 -16.27
N VAL A 457 -14.25 -56.14 -15.14
CA VAL A 457 -13.90 -57.56 -14.81
C VAL A 457 -12.91 -58.33 -15.74
N SER A 458 -12.20 -59.44 -15.40
CA SER A 458 -12.17 -60.33 -14.23
C SER A 458 -10.88 -61.19 -14.10
N LEU A 459 -10.42 -61.41 -12.85
CA LEU A 459 -9.87 -62.65 -12.23
C LEU A 459 -8.73 -63.55 -12.82
N ARG A 460 -7.73 -63.83 -11.94
CA ARG A 460 -6.94 -65.09 -11.70
C ARG A 460 -5.91 -65.51 -12.77
N SER A 461 -4.72 -66.05 -12.46
CA SER A 461 -4.35 -67.08 -11.46
C SER A 461 -2.87 -67.06 -10.96
N ARG A 462 -2.59 -67.90 -9.94
CA ARG A 462 -1.35 -68.19 -9.15
C ARG A 462 -0.30 -69.07 -9.94
N PRO A 463 0.86 -69.59 -9.42
CA PRO A 463 1.28 -69.77 -8.00
C PRO A 463 2.81 -69.75 -7.61
N SER A 464 3.05 -70.11 -6.31
CA SER A 464 4.32 -70.56 -5.66
C SER A 464 5.25 -69.44 -5.10
N CYS A 465 5.88 -69.50 -3.90
CA CYS A 465 5.72 -70.24 -2.61
C CYS A 465 6.50 -69.48 -1.48
N GLY A 466 6.50 -69.77 -0.16
CA GLY A 466 5.94 -70.91 0.59
C GLY A 466 5.72 -70.72 2.13
N SER A 467 6.76 -70.82 3.00
CA SER A 467 6.61 -70.87 4.49
C SER A 467 7.87 -70.37 5.25
N THR A 468 7.84 -69.93 6.53
CA THR A 468 7.23 -70.51 7.76
C THR A 468 6.77 -69.43 8.77
N ALA A 469 5.52 -69.51 9.30
CA ALA A 469 5.13 -69.93 10.67
C ALA A 469 5.34 -68.83 11.76
N VAL A 470 4.44 -68.53 12.72
CA VAL A 470 3.29 -69.25 13.33
C VAL A 470 2.15 -68.26 13.71
N ARG A 471 0.90 -68.61 13.33
CA ARG A 471 -0.42 -68.54 14.04
C ARG A 471 -0.57 -67.68 15.33
N ARG A 472 -1.74 -67.13 15.69
CA ARG A 472 -3.10 -66.97 15.10
C ARG A 472 -3.85 -65.91 15.97
N ASP A 473 -4.59 -64.97 15.40
CA ASP A 473 -6.06 -65.00 15.10
C ASP A 473 -6.94 -65.10 16.37
N GLU A 474 -8.03 -64.36 16.59
CA GLU A 474 -8.58 -63.12 15.97
C GLU A 474 -9.85 -62.68 16.78
N ALA A 475 -10.57 -61.68 16.26
CA ALA A 475 -12.05 -61.57 16.26
C ALA A 475 -12.78 -60.70 17.32
N ASP A 476 -13.23 -59.54 16.83
CA ASP A 476 -14.64 -59.20 16.53
C ASP A 476 -15.64 -58.65 17.59
N GLU A 477 -16.03 -57.39 17.28
CA GLU A 477 -17.40 -56.89 17.03
C GLU A 477 -18.43 -56.66 18.17
N GLU A 478 -18.91 -55.40 18.19
CA GLU A 478 -20.28 -54.88 18.41
C GLU A 478 -21.25 -55.52 19.44
N ASP A 479 -21.76 -54.71 20.39
CA ASP A 479 -23.13 -54.10 20.34
C ASP A 479 -23.64 -53.56 21.71
N ASP A 480 -24.57 -52.60 21.65
CA ASP A 480 -25.62 -52.09 22.58
C ASP A 480 -25.46 -51.96 24.13
N GLY A 481 -26.18 -50.98 24.71
CA GLY A 481 -27.14 -51.36 25.76
C GLY A 481 -27.04 -50.83 27.21
N SER A 482 -27.14 -49.51 27.41
CA SER A 482 -27.82 -48.80 28.54
C SER A 482 -27.67 -49.14 30.06
N ASP A 483 -27.67 -48.05 30.83
CA ASP A 483 -28.25 -47.81 32.17
C ASP A 483 -27.59 -48.35 33.47
N GLY A 484 -27.41 -47.42 34.43
CA GLY A 484 -26.76 -47.68 35.73
C GLY A 484 -26.75 -46.52 36.74
N ASP A 485 -27.83 -45.73 36.79
CA ASP A 485 -28.43 -45.00 37.94
C ASP A 485 -27.57 -44.38 39.10
N LEU A 486 -27.79 -43.07 39.37
CA LEU A 486 -27.66 -42.34 40.68
C LEU A 486 -26.34 -42.47 41.51
N SER A 487 -25.69 -41.40 42.02
CA SER A 487 -26.27 -40.31 42.81
C SER A 487 -25.19 -39.37 43.40
N ARG A 488 -25.60 -38.13 43.71
CA ARG A 488 -25.06 -37.20 44.75
C ARG A 488 -23.61 -36.70 44.69
N SER A 489 -23.55 -35.39 44.44
CA SER A 489 -22.51 -34.46 44.87
C SER A 489 -22.41 -34.32 46.41
N TRP A 490 -21.37 -33.59 46.84
CA TRP A 490 -21.27 -32.54 47.90
C TRP A 490 -19.81 -32.56 48.40
N ALA A 491 -18.90 -31.62 48.08
CA ALA A 491 -18.88 -30.16 48.26
C ALA A 491 -18.27 -29.69 49.61
N ARG A 492 -17.22 -28.85 49.48
CA ARG A 492 -16.77 -27.75 50.36
C ARG A 492 -15.76 -27.95 51.52
N THR A 493 -14.69 -27.14 51.44
CA THR A 493 -14.09 -26.23 52.47
C THR A 493 -13.17 -26.86 53.55
N ASP A 494 -12.18 -26.17 54.15
CA ASP A 494 -11.95 -24.71 54.24
C ASP A 494 -10.50 -24.23 54.56
N VAL A 495 -10.26 -22.92 54.33
CA VAL A 495 -9.46 -21.94 55.13
C VAL A 495 -7.96 -22.18 55.53
N SER A 496 -7.10 -21.43 54.81
CA SER A 496 -6.14 -20.39 55.25
C SER A 496 -5.16 -20.55 56.44
N LYS A 497 -3.90 -20.09 56.22
CA LYS A 497 -3.16 -19.23 57.17
C LYS A 497 -2.06 -18.37 56.50
N ARG A 498 -1.87 -17.14 56.98
CA ARG A 498 -0.76 -16.22 56.66
C ARG A 498 0.36 -16.35 57.69
N LYS A 499 1.64 -16.19 57.30
CA LYS A 499 2.55 -15.09 57.76
C LYS A 499 4.04 -15.31 57.42
N GLU A 500 4.73 -14.17 57.24
CA GLU A 500 6.15 -13.89 57.55
C GLU A 500 7.29 -14.54 56.71
N GLY A 501 8.19 -13.68 56.22
CA GLY A 501 9.63 -13.95 56.09
C GLY A 501 10.40 -13.05 57.11
N PRO A 502 11.71 -12.76 56.95
CA PRO A 502 12.67 -13.22 55.94
C PRO A 502 13.97 -13.84 56.56
N SER A 503 14.88 -14.39 55.76
CA SER A 503 16.34 -14.24 55.95
C SER A 503 17.20 -14.93 54.87
N SER A 504 18.39 -14.36 54.68
CA SER A 504 19.46 -14.66 53.72
C SER A 504 20.13 -16.04 53.81
N GLY A 505 20.62 -16.54 52.65
CA GLY A 505 21.67 -17.56 52.55
C GLY A 505 22.22 -17.65 51.12
N SER A 506 23.51 -17.38 50.93
CA SER A 506 24.19 -17.35 49.62
C SER A 506 24.72 -18.72 49.19
N SER A 507 24.65 -19.06 47.89
CA SER A 507 25.83 -19.44 47.07
C SER A 507 25.47 -19.82 45.63
N GLU A 508 26.07 -19.07 44.69
CA GLU A 508 26.73 -19.49 43.44
C GLU A 508 26.26 -20.73 42.63
N GLY A 509 26.01 -20.51 41.33
CA GLY A 509 26.36 -21.46 40.26
C GLY A 509 25.18 -22.05 39.46
N GLY A 510 24.89 -21.48 38.28
CA GLY A 510 23.91 -22.04 37.32
C GLY A 510 23.59 -21.07 36.18
N GLU A 511 24.30 -21.18 35.06
CA GLU A 511 24.11 -20.35 33.86
C GLU A 511 22.99 -20.92 32.96
N GLU A 512 21.71 -20.83 33.39
CA GLU A 512 20.56 -21.34 32.63
C GLU A 512 19.33 -20.40 32.65
N GLU A 513 19.50 -19.11 32.31
CA GLU A 513 18.37 -18.18 32.01
C GLU A 513 18.67 -17.25 30.80
N GLU A 514 18.90 -17.81 29.61
CA GLU A 514 18.86 -17.07 28.33
C GLU A 514 17.71 -17.52 27.38
N ASP A 515 16.65 -18.14 27.91
CA ASP A 515 15.44 -18.53 27.15
C ASP A 515 14.13 -17.96 27.75
N ALA A 516 14.24 -16.87 28.52
CA ALA A 516 13.06 -16.07 28.90
C ALA A 516 12.62 -15.21 27.71
N GLU A 517 11.44 -15.53 27.16
CA GLU A 517 10.82 -14.87 26.00
C GLU A 517 11.01 -13.34 25.99
N MET A 518 11.55 -12.82 24.88
CA MET A 518 11.59 -11.38 24.60
C MET A 518 10.18 -10.86 24.30
N THR A 519 9.34 -10.75 25.34
CA THR A 519 8.05 -10.05 25.26
C THR A 519 8.30 -8.56 24.97
N GLU A 520 8.22 -8.20 23.69
CA GLU A 520 8.26 -6.82 23.19
C GLU A 520 7.00 -6.06 23.64
N SER A 521 7.06 -5.44 24.83
CA SER A 521 5.99 -4.56 25.32
C SER A 521 5.98 -3.25 24.53
N ALA A 522 4.88 -3.00 23.80
CA ALA A 522 4.55 -1.67 23.32
C ALA A 522 4.28 -0.73 24.52
N PRO A 523 4.54 0.59 24.41
CA PRO A 523 4.32 1.52 25.52
C PRO A 523 2.83 1.60 25.91
N ALA A 524 2.45 0.97 27.01
CA ALA A 524 1.05 0.80 27.40
C ALA A 524 0.44 2.05 28.06
N LYS A 525 1.25 2.87 28.74
CA LYS A 525 0.75 4.03 29.50
C LYS A 525 0.27 5.18 28.61
N GLN A 526 -0.53 6.07 29.20
CA GLN A 526 -0.88 7.35 28.58
C GLN A 526 0.34 8.29 28.62
N TYR A 527 0.38 9.29 27.73
CA TYR A 527 1.44 10.29 27.74
C TYR A 527 1.43 11.11 29.04
N CYS A 528 2.63 11.42 29.55
CA CYS A 528 2.80 12.38 30.63
C CYS A 528 2.38 13.79 30.19
N THR A 529 1.85 14.57 31.12
CA THR A 529 1.43 15.96 30.88
C THR A 529 2.60 16.87 30.51
N GLN A 530 2.30 17.94 29.76
CA GLN A 530 3.21 19.04 29.45
C GLN A 530 3.78 19.64 30.74
N ALA A 531 2.93 19.84 31.77
CA ALA A 531 3.38 20.30 33.08
C ALA A 531 4.38 19.32 33.74
N CYS A 532 4.12 18.01 33.71
CA CYS A 532 5.01 17.00 34.31
C CYS A 532 6.38 16.95 33.63
N LEU A 533 6.43 16.93 32.30
CA LEU A 533 7.71 16.88 31.58
C LEU A 533 8.48 18.20 31.66
N LEU A 534 7.79 19.34 31.74
CA LEU A 534 8.42 20.64 32.01
C LEU A 534 8.96 20.73 33.45
N GLY A 535 8.26 20.10 34.41
CA GLY A 535 8.68 19.97 35.79
C GLY A 535 9.98 19.17 35.91
N LEU A 536 10.03 18.01 35.25
CA LEU A 536 11.25 17.21 35.08
C LEU A 536 12.39 18.06 34.50
N LYS A 537 12.12 18.81 33.43
CA LYS A 537 13.12 19.65 32.75
C LYS A 537 13.70 20.76 33.62
N ARG A 538 12.86 21.39 34.46
CA ARG A 538 13.22 22.58 35.25
C ARG A 538 13.48 22.27 36.75
N GLY A 539 13.41 21.01 37.17
CA GLY A 539 13.59 20.61 38.58
C GLY A 539 12.46 21.10 39.50
N LEU A 540 11.23 21.19 38.98
CA LEU A 540 10.04 21.58 39.74
C LEU A 540 9.38 20.36 40.41
N ASP A 541 8.30 20.59 41.16
CA ASP A 541 7.48 19.51 41.72
C ASP A 541 6.64 18.79 40.64
N LEU A 542 6.28 17.55 40.94
CA LEU A 542 5.44 16.66 40.14
C LEU A 542 4.05 17.24 39.90
N ASP A 543 3.57 17.19 38.66
CA ASP A 543 2.18 17.49 38.34
C ASP A 543 1.25 16.37 38.83
N SER A 544 0.34 16.71 39.74
CA SER A 544 -0.67 15.79 40.28
C SER A 544 -1.68 15.30 39.24
N ASN A 545 -1.81 15.97 38.10
CA ASN A 545 -2.71 15.59 37.00
C ASN A 545 -2.05 14.62 36.00
N CYS A 546 -0.75 14.35 36.12
CA CYS A 546 -0.08 13.40 35.24
C CYS A 546 -0.62 11.97 35.48
N PRO A 547 -1.09 11.25 34.45
CA PRO A 547 -1.63 9.89 34.61
C PRO A 547 -0.62 8.91 35.21
N ASN A 548 0.68 9.20 35.03
CA ASN A 548 1.79 8.36 35.47
C ASN A 548 2.43 8.87 36.78
N VAL A 549 1.87 9.89 37.45
CA VAL A 549 2.48 10.55 38.62
C VAL A 549 2.91 9.60 39.73
N LEU A 550 2.19 8.48 39.92
CA LEU A 550 2.53 7.46 40.91
C LEU A 550 3.83 6.72 40.57
N SER A 551 4.10 6.46 39.27
CA SER A 551 5.35 5.83 38.81
C SER A 551 6.56 6.77 38.95
N HIS A 552 6.33 8.08 38.97
CA HIS A 552 7.40 9.07 39.12
C HIS A 552 7.84 9.27 40.58
N ARG A 553 7.17 8.67 41.57
CA ARG A 553 7.50 8.86 42.99
C ARG A 553 8.49 7.80 43.49
N SER A 554 9.66 8.24 43.96
CA SER A 554 10.66 7.36 44.58
C SER A 554 10.29 6.88 45.98
N ALA A 555 9.42 7.61 46.67
CA ALA A 555 8.97 7.34 48.03
C ALA A 555 7.53 7.84 48.22
N GLU A 556 6.81 7.25 49.18
CA GLU A 556 5.47 7.72 49.56
C GLU A 556 5.49 9.19 49.97
N GLY A 557 4.63 10.01 49.34
CA GLY A 557 4.57 11.45 49.58
C GLY A 557 5.65 12.30 48.89
N GLY A 558 6.56 11.71 48.10
CA GLY A 558 7.54 12.46 47.32
C GLY A 558 6.89 13.43 46.33
N THR A 559 7.25 14.71 46.38
CA THR A 559 6.72 15.77 45.48
C THR A 559 7.61 16.05 44.28
N ARG A 560 8.81 15.47 44.19
CA ARG A 560 9.81 15.78 43.16
C ARG A 560 10.11 14.60 42.25
N HIS A 561 10.62 14.92 41.07
CA HIS A 561 11.15 13.94 40.12
C HIS A 561 12.43 13.25 40.67
N PRO A 562 12.60 11.92 40.52
CA PRO A 562 13.79 11.17 40.93
C PRO A 562 15.07 11.51 40.16
N ILE A 563 14.90 11.96 38.93
CA ILE A 563 15.94 12.20 37.93
C ILE A 563 15.72 13.59 37.34
N ASP A 564 16.76 14.18 36.79
CA ASP A 564 16.68 15.41 35.99
C ASP A 564 16.58 15.10 34.48
N ALA A 565 16.61 16.13 33.64
CA ALA A 565 16.52 15.99 32.20
C ALA A 565 17.73 15.27 31.57
N ASP A 566 18.94 15.49 32.09
CA ASP A 566 20.17 14.93 31.53
C ASP A 566 20.25 13.43 31.84
N GLU A 567 19.92 13.07 33.08
CA GLU A 567 19.80 11.68 33.53
C GLU A 567 18.65 10.95 32.80
N PHE A 568 17.50 11.61 32.61
CA PHE A 568 16.40 11.09 31.79
C PHE A 568 16.85 10.78 30.35
N ALA A 569 17.51 11.73 29.68
CA ALA A 569 17.96 11.53 28.30
C ALA A 569 19.03 10.42 28.20
N ARG A 570 19.93 10.33 29.19
CA ARG A 570 20.94 9.27 29.31
C ARG A 570 20.29 7.89 29.45
N LEU A 571 19.32 7.76 30.36
CA LEU A 571 18.61 6.50 30.64
C LEU A 571 17.76 6.03 29.44
N VAL A 572 17.06 6.94 28.76
CA VAL A 572 16.33 6.63 27.52
C VAL A 572 17.30 6.14 26.44
N GLY A 573 18.47 6.80 26.29
CA GLY A 573 19.53 6.34 25.39
C GLY A 573 20.03 4.94 25.74
N GLU A 574 20.23 4.62 27.02
CA GLU A 574 20.65 3.29 27.46
C GLU A 574 19.59 2.20 27.24
N GLN A 575 18.31 2.52 27.45
CA GLN A 575 17.20 1.61 27.15
C GLN A 575 17.16 1.27 25.65
N LEU A 576 17.10 2.29 24.79
CA LEU A 576 17.01 2.11 23.34
C LEU A 576 18.28 1.49 22.73
N ARG A 577 19.46 1.70 23.35
CA ARG A 577 20.71 1.04 22.95
C ARG A 577 20.72 -0.46 23.28
N LYS A 578 20.08 -0.88 24.39
CA LYS A 578 19.93 -2.30 24.74
C LYS A 578 18.90 -2.99 23.84
N ASN A 579 17.71 -2.43 23.73
CA ASN A 579 16.66 -2.89 22.82
C ASN A 579 15.83 -1.68 22.34
N PRO A 580 15.89 -1.28 21.05
CA PRO A 580 15.16 -0.12 20.54
C PRO A 580 13.65 -0.35 20.38
N TYR A 581 13.18 -1.60 20.50
CA TYR A 581 11.77 -2.01 20.33
C TYR A 581 11.03 -2.21 21.66
N ARG A 582 11.77 -2.31 22.78
CA ARG A 582 11.19 -2.44 24.11
C ARG A 582 10.71 -1.09 24.62
N ASP A 583 9.43 -1.03 24.99
CA ASP A 583 8.77 0.16 25.54
C ASP A 583 8.91 1.38 24.58
N CYS A 584 8.97 1.10 23.26
CA CYS A 584 9.20 2.06 22.18
C CYS A 584 8.53 1.59 20.88
N GLU A 585 7.60 2.37 20.34
CA GLU A 585 6.79 2.03 19.17
C GLU A 585 6.80 3.16 18.13
N ALA A 586 7.05 2.83 16.87
CA ALA A 586 6.89 3.76 15.75
C ALA A 586 5.39 3.96 15.42
N LEU A 587 4.97 5.22 15.28
CA LEU A 587 3.59 5.60 14.96
C LEU A 587 3.36 5.72 13.43
N ASP A 588 4.07 4.91 12.65
CA ASP A 588 4.05 4.90 11.19
C ASP A 588 2.68 4.44 10.64
N GLY A 589 2.11 3.37 11.22
CA GLY A 589 0.77 2.87 10.92
C GLY A 589 -0.39 3.83 11.28
N TRP A 590 -0.10 4.94 11.97
CA TRP A 590 -1.07 5.98 12.36
C TRP A 590 -0.94 7.26 11.54
N GLY A 591 -0.18 7.22 10.44
CA GLY A 591 0.07 8.40 9.59
C GLY A 591 0.92 9.49 10.24
N LYS A 592 1.44 9.30 11.46
CA LYS A 592 2.29 10.27 12.20
C LYS A 592 3.74 10.26 11.67
N MET A 593 3.88 10.37 10.35
CA MET A 593 5.15 10.45 9.63
C MET A 593 5.31 11.85 9.04
N GLY A 594 6.39 12.54 9.41
CA GLY A 594 6.77 13.84 8.86
C GLY A 594 7.52 13.72 7.53
N ALA A 595 7.91 14.86 6.95
CA ALA A 595 8.75 14.87 5.74
C ALA A 595 10.21 14.47 6.02
N THR A 596 10.64 14.50 7.29
CA THR A 596 12.04 14.38 7.71
C THR A 596 12.26 13.41 8.87
N GLY A 597 11.20 12.76 9.35
CA GLY A 597 11.25 11.83 10.48
C GLY A 597 9.93 11.11 10.75
N VAL A 598 10.00 10.07 11.58
CA VAL A 598 8.88 9.28 12.08
C VAL A 598 8.68 9.62 13.56
N LEU A 599 7.42 9.71 14.00
CA LEU A 599 7.10 9.90 15.41
C LEU A 599 7.01 8.57 16.13
N PHE A 600 7.49 8.53 17.35
CA PHE A 600 7.54 7.35 18.22
C PHE A 600 6.80 7.64 19.52
N LYS A 601 6.14 6.63 20.08
CA LYS A 601 5.74 6.60 21.49
C LYS A 601 6.82 5.88 22.28
N VAL A 602 7.29 6.47 23.37
CA VAL A 602 8.38 5.89 24.18
C VAL A 602 7.98 5.95 25.66
N GLU A 603 8.26 4.88 26.40
CA GLU A 603 8.13 4.81 27.84
C GLU A 603 9.48 4.48 28.48
N LEU A 604 9.96 5.32 29.41
CA LEU A 604 11.09 5.02 30.27
C LEU A 604 10.59 4.16 31.44
N ALA A 605 10.52 2.84 31.21
CA ALA A 605 9.83 1.89 32.08
C ALA A 605 10.19 1.98 33.59
N PRO A 606 11.47 2.15 34.01
CA PRO A 606 11.84 2.21 35.44
C PRO A 606 11.21 3.39 36.22
N TYR A 607 10.76 4.43 35.52
CA TYR A 607 10.19 5.65 36.11
C TYR A 607 8.79 5.98 35.57
N GLY A 608 8.29 5.20 34.60
CA GLY A 608 6.98 5.36 33.96
C GLY A 608 6.76 6.66 33.20
N TYR A 609 7.82 7.38 32.80
CA TYR A 609 7.67 8.55 31.93
C TYR A 609 7.32 8.10 30.51
N THR A 610 6.17 8.55 29.99
CA THR A 610 5.71 8.22 28.64
C THR A 610 5.59 9.50 27.81
N PHE A 611 6.26 9.53 26.67
CA PHE A 611 6.52 10.74 25.90
C PHE A 611 6.69 10.42 24.41
N ALA A 612 6.88 11.45 23.58
CA ALA A 612 7.04 11.33 22.14
C ALA A 612 8.52 11.43 21.72
N GLY A 613 8.91 10.65 20.71
CA GLY A 613 10.23 10.71 20.10
C GLY A 613 10.14 11.07 18.62
N LYS A 614 10.83 12.10 18.15
CA LYS A 614 10.96 12.39 16.71
C LYS A 614 12.25 11.75 16.19
N GLY A 615 12.13 10.60 15.56
CA GLY A 615 13.25 9.86 14.97
C GLY A 615 13.50 10.27 13.52
N THR A 616 14.76 10.33 13.07
CA THR A 616 15.08 10.51 11.65
C THR A 616 15.79 9.29 11.06
N PRO A 617 15.41 8.82 9.86
CA PRO A 617 16.17 7.80 9.12
C PRO A 617 17.43 8.40 8.44
N SER A 618 17.62 9.72 8.51
CA SER A 618 18.82 10.34 7.96
C SER A 618 20.06 9.93 8.76
N PRO A 619 21.16 9.49 8.10
CA PRO A 619 22.41 9.16 8.80
C PRO A 619 23.09 10.39 9.43
N HIS A 620 22.65 11.60 9.08
CA HIS A 620 23.16 12.86 9.62
C HIS A 620 22.02 13.64 10.29
N PRO A 621 21.96 13.75 11.63
CA PRO A 621 20.83 14.36 12.34
C PRO A 621 20.78 15.89 12.25
N ARG A 622 21.44 16.53 11.27
CA ARG A 622 21.58 18.00 11.14
C ARG A 622 20.25 18.77 11.24
N ARG A 623 19.15 18.19 10.75
CA ARG A 623 17.80 18.76 10.86
C ARG A 623 17.26 18.66 12.30
N LEU A 624 17.36 17.50 12.94
CA LEU A 624 16.98 17.34 14.36
C LEU A 624 17.85 18.21 15.28
N GLU A 625 19.16 18.30 15.03
CA GLU A 625 20.07 19.19 15.77
C GLU A 625 19.69 20.67 15.59
N HIS A 626 19.24 21.06 14.38
CA HIS A 626 18.76 22.40 14.13
C HIS A 626 17.44 22.68 14.86
N GLU A 627 16.47 21.78 14.74
CA GLU A 627 15.18 21.85 15.43
C GLU A 627 15.36 21.91 16.96
N GLY A 628 16.26 21.09 17.53
CA GLY A 628 16.62 21.12 18.95
C GLY A 628 17.23 22.46 19.39
N ARG A 629 18.03 23.13 18.53
CA ARG A 629 18.50 24.51 18.79
C ARG A 629 17.37 25.54 18.76
N ILE A 630 16.37 25.36 17.89
CA ILE A 630 15.18 26.22 17.87
C ILE A 630 14.36 26.01 19.14
N TYR A 631 14.10 24.76 19.57
CA TYR A 631 13.43 24.53 20.85
C TYR A 631 14.22 25.11 22.04
N ALA A 632 15.56 25.06 22.02
CA ALA A 632 16.38 25.70 23.05
C ALA A 632 16.22 27.24 23.08
N GLN A 633 16.07 27.90 21.93
CA GLN A 633 15.71 29.33 21.87
C GLN A 633 14.29 29.58 22.43
N LEU A 634 13.35 28.66 22.19
CA LEU A 634 11.96 28.73 22.64
C LEU A 634 11.73 28.23 24.07
N ASP A 635 12.78 28.05 24.90
CA ASP A 635 12.67 27.42 26.23
C ASP A 635 11.53 27.97 27.10
N ARG A 636 11.32 29.29 27.07
CA ARG A 636 10.30 29.98 27.87
C ARG A 636 8.89 29.48 27.62
N ILE A 637 8.55 29.20 26.36
CA ILE A 637 7.20 28.82 25.90
C ILE A 637 7.03 27.31 25.69
N GLN A 638 8.05 26.51 26.03
CA GLN A 638 7.96 25.06 26.07
C GLN A 638 6.93 24.60 27.11
N GLY A 639 6.12 23.62 26.72
CA GLY A 639 5.02 23.14 27.53
C GLY A 639 3.76 23.99 27.47
N GLU A 640 3.73 25.09 26.70
CA GLU A 640 2.55 25.94 26.49
C GLU A 640 2.17 26.07 25.00
N VAL A 641 3.15 26.37 24.14
CA VAL A 641 2.96 26.66 22.70
C VAL A 641 3.79 25.74 21.82
N VAL A 642 4.87 25.19 22.36
CA VAL A 642 5.75 24.23 21.68
C VAL A 642 6.07 23.11 22.67
N PRO A 643 6.42 21.89 22.20
CA PRO A 643 6.74 20.78 23.07
C PRO A 643 7.82 21.09 24.09
N VAL A 644 7.76 20.43 25.25
CA VAL A 644 8.92 20.28 26.13
C VAL A 644 9.95 19.42 25.40
N HIS A 645 11.10 20.00 25.07
CA HIS A 645 12.24 19.32 24.46
C HIS A 645 13.18 18.82 25.55
N LEU A 646 13.38 17.50 25.62
CA LEU A 646 14.09 16.79 26.68
C LEU A 646 15.49 16.31 26.25
N GLY A 647 15.88 16.50 24.98
CA GLY A 647 17.22 16.17 24.48
C GLY A 647 17.22 15.29 23.23
N LEU A 648 18.36 14.67 22.95
CA LEU A 648 18.57 13.78 21.79
C LEU A 648 19.15 12.44 22.28
N ALA A 649 18.47 11.34 21.96
CA ALA A 649 18.97 9.98 22.15
C ALA A 649 19.57 9.43 20.86
N ARG A 650 20.57 8.54 21.01
CA ARG A 650 21.20 7.79 19.93
C ARG A 650 20.88 6.30 20.08
N LEU A 651 20.53 5.66 18.96
CA LEU A 651 20.15 4.26 18.87
C LEU A 651 21.24 3.52 18.08
N ASP A 652 22.22 2.90 18.74
CA ASP A 652 23.40 2.33 18.04
C ASP A 652 23.07 1.23 17.02
N ARG A 653 22.08 0.37 17.30
CA ARG A 653 21.59 -0.64 16.34
C ARG A 653 20.59 -0.07 15.32
N GLY A 654 20.10 1.14 15.58
CA GLY A 654 18.97 1.76 14.88
C GLY A 654 17.65 1.04 15.12
N TYR A 655 16.54 1.77 15.02
CA TYR A 655 15.19 1.18 14.90
C TYR A 655 14.88 0.98 13.41
N ILE A 656 14.55 -0.24 12.98
CA ILE A 656 14.18 -0.51 11.58
C ILE A 656 12.73 -0.09 11.28
N LEU A 657 12.54 0.61 10.17
CA LEU A 657 11.25 0.99 9.61
C LEU A 657 10.90 0.10 8.41
N PRO A 658 9.61 -0.07 8.07
CA PRO A 658 9.19 -0.70 6.81
C PRO A 658 9.91 -0.07 5.61
N GLY A 659 10.40 -0.91 4.69
CA GLY A 659 11.27 -0.49 3.59
C GLY A 659 12.77 -0.58 3.91
N GLY A 660 13.14 -0.95 5.14
CA GLY A 660 14.52 -1.24 5.55
C GLY A 660 15.36 -0.03 5.98
N ALA A 661 14.76 1.17 6.08
CA ALA A 661 15.43 2.34 6.63
C ALA A 661 15.65 2.19 8.14
N ARG A 662 16.73 2.75 8.70
CA ARG A 662 17.03 2.70 10.14
C ARG A 662 17.10 4.09 10.76
N VAL A 663 16.42 4.28 11.89
CA VAL A 663 16.46 5.49 12.71
C VAL A 663 17.56 5.36 13.76
N PHE A 664 18.61 6.18 13.64
CA PHE A 664 19.76 6.17 14.57
C PHE A 664 19.74 7.29 15.61
N TYR A 665 18.91 8.32 15.40
CA TYR A 665 18.80 9.50 16.28
C TYR A 665 17.34 9.85 16.51
N MET A 666 17.00 10.15 17.76
CA MET A 666 15.64 10.47 18.20
C MET A 666 15.65 11.67 19.14
N MET A 667 14.94 12.74 18.76
CA MET A 667 14.73 13.91 19.61
C MET A 667 13.58 13.62 20.58
N LEU A 668 13.83 13.77 21.88
CA LEU A 668 12.89 13.40 22.94
C LEU A 668 12.02 14.61 23.30
N MET A 669 10.71 14.44 23.30
CA MET A 669 9.76 15.54 23.47
C MET A 669 8.42 15.13 24.10
N SER A 670 7.72 16.09 24.69
CA SER A 670 6.34 15.92 25.15
C SER A 670 5.36 15.63 24.00
N TRP A 671 4.26 14.92 24.28
CA TRP A 671 3.16 14.74 23.32
C TRP A 671 2.33 16.02 23.14
N CYS A 672 2.22 16.51 21.91
CA CYS A 672 1.57 17.79 21.61
C CYS A 672 0.05 17.74 21.41
N GLY A 673 -0.57 16.54 21.38
CA GLY A 673 -1.98 16.39 21.05
C GLY A 673 -2.24 16.02 19.60
N GLU A 674 -3.51 16.09 19.18
CA GLU A 674 -3.98 15.59 17.89
C GLU A 674 -4.12 16.70 16.84
N THR A 675 -4.36 16.33 15.57
CA THR A 675 -4.62 17.34 14.53
C THR A 675 -5.98 18.00 14.74
N MET A 676 -6.17 19.17 14.15
CA MET A 676 -7.46 19.87 14.21
C MET A 676 -8.62 19.05 13.60
N ALA A 677 -8.35 18.28 12.54
CA ALA A 677 -9.36 17.41 11.92
C ALA A 677 -9.79 16.29 12.89
N ASP A 678 -8.82 15.61 13.51
CA ASP A 678 -9.06 14.55 14.49
C ASP A 678 -9.80 15.10 15.73
N THR A 679 -9.43 16.29 16.18
CA THR A 679 -10.03 16.98 17.34
C THR A 679 -11.50 17.35 17.09
N VAL A 680 -11.85 17.74 15.87
CA VAL A 680 -13.24 18.01 15.46
C VAL A 680 -14.02 16.70 15.32
N ALA A 681 -13.43 15.67 14.71
CA ALA A 681 -14.07 14.35 14.54
C ALA A 681 -14.37 13.64 15.87
N THR A 682 -13.46 13.76 16.85
CA THR A 682 -13.62 13.20 18.21
C THR A 682 -14.51 14.05 19.12
N GLY A 683 -14.91 15.24 18.69
CA GLY A 683 -15.70 16.17 19.52
C GLY A 683 -14.94 16.71 20.74
N ALA A 684 -13.61 16.58 20.84
CA ALA A 684 -12.85 17.07 21.99
C ALA A 684 -12.88 18.61 22.12
N ALA A 685 -13.10 19.32 21.02
CA ALA A 685 -13.30 20.77 20.96
C ALA A 685 -14.77 21.20 21.20
N VAL A 686 -15.42 20.74 22.28
CA VAL A 686 -16.72 21.30 22.69
C VAL A 686 -16.53 22.69 23.32
N GLY A 687 -16.92 23.72 22.56
CA GLY A 687 -17.31 25.03 23.11
C GLY A 687 -16.38 26.20 22.78
N ALA A 688 -16.92 27.16 22.02
CA ALA A 688 -16.58 28.60 22.00
C ALA A 688 -15.12 29.06 21.80
N VAL A 689 -14.14 28.18 21.58
CA VAL A 689 -12.77 28.61 21.20
C VAL A 689 -12.74 28.99 19.72
N ASP A 690 -12.41 30.25 19.44
CA ASP A 690 -12.01 30.67 18.09
C ASP A 690 -10.63 30.06 17.80
N LEU A 691 -10.63 28.91 17.11
CA LEU A 691 -9.42 28.19 16.69
C LEU A 691 -8.49 29.09 15.87
N ALA A 692 -9.02 29.94 14.99
CA ALA A 692 -8.20 30.84 14.17
C ALA A 692 -7.53 31.94 15.02
N ALA A 693 -8.19 32.40 16.09
CA ALA A 693 -7.58 33.29 17.07
C ALA A 693 -6.55 32.58 17.97
N GLU A 694 -6.72 31.29 18.30
CA GLU A 694 -5.69 30.54 19.05
C GLU A 694 -4.47 30.22 18.18
N VAL A 695 -4.64 29.77 16.93
CA VAL A 695 -3.53 29.60 15.97
C VAL A 695 -2.71 30.90 15.89
N ARG A 696 -3.37 32.04 15.68
CA ARG A 696 -2.69 33.35 15.59
C ARG A 696 -1.95 33.72 16.88
N ARG A 697 -2.52 33.43 18.05
CA ARG A 697 -1.88 33.68 19.36
C ARG A 697 -0.66 32.78 19.58
N SER A 698 -0.70 31.54 19.11
CA SER A 698 0.42 30.60 19.20
C SER A 698 1.56 30.98 18.25
N SER A 699 1.29 31.28 16.98
CA SER A 699 2.30 31.77 16.02
C SER A 699 2.94 33.08 16.50
N GLN A 700 2.14 34.02 17.06
CA GLN A 700 2.65 35.27 17.60
C GLN A 700 3.58 35.07 18.82
N ALA A 701 3.33 34.05 19.66
CA ALA A 701 4.18 33.74 20.81
C ALA A 701 5.56 33.19 20.38
N VAL A 702 5.58 32.29 19.39
CA VAL A 702 6.83 31.81 18.77
C VAL A 702 7.61 32.96 18.12
N TRP A 703 6.91 33.83 17.37
CA TRP A 703 7.50 34.99 16.72
C TRP A 703 8.11 35.99 17.72
N ALA A 704 7.48 36.16 18.88
CA ALA A 704 7.95 37.05 19.95
C ALA A 704 9.28 36.59 20.59
N GLU A 705 9.57 35.29 20.61
CA GLU A 705 10.87 34.74 21.04
C GLU A 705 11.95 34.78 19.92
N GLY A 706 11.63 35.40 18.78
CA GLY A 706 12.57 35.68 17.68
C GLY A 706 12.71 34.55 16.65
N VAL A 707 11.73 33.64 16.58
CA VAL A 707 11.72 32.49 15.66
C VAL A 707 10.66 32.69 14.58
N ASP A 708 11.05 32.54 13.31
CA ASP A 708 10.12 32.35 12.20
C ASP A 708 10.04 30.84 11.89
N HIS A 709 8.84 30.26 11.93
CA HIS A 709 8.64 28.81 11.78
C HIS A 709 8.87 28.32 10.34
N GLY A 710 8.54 29.12 9.33
CA GLY A 710 8.72 28.78 7.91
C GLY A 710 7.91 27.59 7.35
N ASP A 711 7.04 26.94 8.14
CA ASP A 711 6.18 25.81 7.69
C ASP A 711 4.92 25.63 8.55
N GLU A 712 4.13 26.70 8.75
CA GLU A 712 2.89 26.64 9.56
C GLU A 712 1.68 26.06 8.79
N ARG A 713 1.83 24.87 8.22
CA ARG A 713 0.72 24.08 7.67
C ARG A 713 -0.10 23.44 8.80
N ASP A 714 -1.35 23.05 8.52
CA ASP A 714 -2.24 22.51 9.56
C ASP A 714 -1.77 21.16 10.14
N ALA A 715 -0.99 20.38 9.39
CA ALA A 715 -0.32 19.18 9.91
C ALA A 715 0.74 19.47 11.01
N ASN A 716 1.24 20.71 11.09
CA ASN A 716 2.22 21.17 12.08
C ASN A 716 1.54 21.97 13.23
N ARG A 717 0.19 21.99 13.27
CA ARG A 717 -0.64 22.69 14.27
C ARG A 717 -1.51 21.69 15.03
N LEU A 718 -1.11 21.35 16.25
CA LEU A 718 -1.76 20.31 17.05
C LEU A 718 -2.59 20.93 18.18
N TRP A 719 -3.77 20.38 18.45
CA TRP A 719 -4.58 20.80 19.58
C TRP A 719 -4.18 20.01 20.83
N ASN A 720 -3.68 20.73 21.83
CA ASN A 720 -3.36 20.16 23.13
C ASN A 720 -4.52 20.39 24.10
N ASP A 721 -5.17 19.32 24.56
CA ASP A 721 -6.34 19.42 25.43
C ASP A 721 -6.01 19.87 26.86
N GLU A 722 -4.87 19.43 27.42
CA GLU A 722 -4.37 19.85 28.73
C GLU A 722 -4.17 21.38 28.80
N ARG A 723 -3.63 21.97 27.73
CA ARG A 723 -3.40 23.42 27.64
C ARG A 723 -4.54 24.20 27.03
N ARG A 724 -5.55 23.51 26.46
CA ARG A 724 -6.63 24.09 25.63
C ARG A 724 -6.08 25.08 24.60
N ARG A 725 -4.99 24.69 23.92
CA ARG A 725 -4.16 25.58 23.10
C ARG A 725 -3.58 24.86 21.88
N VAL A 726 -3.35 25.64 20.81
CA VAL A 726 -2.60 25.15 19.64
C VAL A 726 -1.11 25.09 19.97
N MET A 727 -0.53 23.90 19.85
CA MET A 727 0.91 23.69 19.89
C MET A 727 1.49 23.61 18.47
N LEU A 728 2.63 24.26 18.27
CA LEU A 728 3.39 24.27 17.02
C LEU A 728 4.55 23.26 17.11
N VAL A 729 4.80 22.55 16.01
CA VAL A 729 5.80 21.46 15.89
C VAL A 729 6.46 21.46 14.51
N ASP A 730 7.56 20.72 14.35
CA ASP A 730 8.30 20.58 13.08
C ASP A 730 9.04 21.88 12.67
N PHE A 731 9.91 22.36 13.56
CA PHE A 731 10.75 23.55 13.34
C PHE A 731 12.00 23.28 12.47
N ASP A 732 11.98 22.25 11.61
CA ASP A 732 13.15 21.83 10.83
C ASP A 732 13.57 22.84 9.75
N ARG A 733 12.63 23.70 9.34
CA ARG A 733 12.77 24.83 8.40
C ARG A 733 12.87 26.19 9.08
N ALA A 734 12.73 26.24 10.41
CA ALA A 734 12.61 27.49 11.13
C ALA A 734 13.90 28.33 11.07
N THR A 735 13.77 29.65 11.16
CA THR A 735 14.91 30.56 11.16
C THR A 735 14.88 31.50 12.34
N LEU A 736 16.07 31.83 12.85
CA LEU A 736 16.22 32.85 13.88
C LEU A 736 16.26 34.22 13.24
N HIS A 737 15.44 35.15 13.71
CA HIS A 737 15.52 36.53 13.24
C HIS A 737 16.90 37.13 13.56
N PRO A 738 17.53 37.83 12.59
CA PRO A 738 18.78 38.53 12.85
C PRO A 738 18.53 39.60 13.90
N THR A 739 19.10 39.43 15.10
CA THR A 739 18.97 40.38 16.21
C THR A 739 19.27 41.79 15.72
N LEU A 740 18.27 42.67 15.79
CA LEU A 740 18.43 44.09 15.48
C LEU A 740 19.44 44.68 16.46
N LYS A 741 20.71 44.78 16.03
CA LYS A 741 21.81 45.27 16.86
C LYS A 741 21.39 46.61 17.48
N HIS A 742 21.43 46.69 18.83
CA HIS A 742 21.02 47.80 19.68
C HIS A 742 21.83 49.11 19.48
N LYS A 743 21.91 49.62 18.25
CA LYS A 743 22.63 50.85 17.87
C LYS A 743 21.79 51.88 17.10
N GLN A 744 20.50 51.60 16.81
CA GLN A 744 19.60 52.59 16.19
C GLN A 744 18.57 53.23 17.13
N LEU A 745 18.21 52.59 18.26
CA LEU A 745 17.26 53.18 19.23
C LEU A 745 17.79 54.45 19.93
N VAL A 746 19.12 54.62 20.04
CA VAL A 746 19.73 55.84 20.63
C VAL A 746 19.54 57.08 19.74
N LYS A 747 19.26 56.93 18.44
CA LYS A 747 18.99 58.07 17.54
C LYS A 747 17.53 58.54 17.55
N ALA A 748 16.61 57.82 18.19
CA ALA A 748 15.18 58.15 18.20
C ALA A 748 14.71 58.91 19.46
N SER A 749 15.43 58.83 20.59
CA SER A 749 15.03 59.47 21.86
C SER A 749 15.45 60.95 22.01
N GLY A 750 16.19 61.50 21.05
CA GLY A 750 16.85 62.81 21.12
C GLY A 750 16.03 64.04 20.71
N LYS A 751 14.73 64.14 21.04
CA LYS A 751 13.92 65.37 20.79
C LYS A 751 13.02 65.76 21.98
N LYS A 752 13.61 66.35 23.02
CA LYS A 752 12.85 67.18 23.97
C LYS A 752 12.44 68.49 23.29
N ARG A 753 11.13 68.72 23.15
CA ARG A 753 10.56 70.04 22.79
C ARG A 753 10.97 71.08 23.83
N LYS A 754 11.56 72.21 23.40
CA LYS A 754 11.59 73.45 24.20
C LYS A 754 11.00 74.59 23.36
N ARG A 755 10.24 75.47 24.02
CA ARG A 755 9.42 76.50 23.35
C ARG A 755 10.26 77.62 22.75
N HIS A 756 9.67 78.22 21.71
CA HIS A 756 10.06 79.41 20.96
C HIS A 756 10.37 80.63 21.84
N ARG A 757 11.46 81.36 21.58
CA ARG A 757 11.49 82.85 21.56
C ARG A 757 12.79 83.42 20.92
N ASP A 758 12.58 84.27 19.92
CA ASP A 758 13.31 85.46 19.43
C ASP A 758 14.75 85.44 18.83
N GLU A 759 14.79 86.11 17.66
CA GLU A 759 15.77 87.09 17.12
C GLU A 759 16.98 86.74 16.22
N PHE A 760 16.99 87.46 15.07
CA PHE A 760 18.05 87.91 14.14
C PHE A 760 19.32 87.08 13.86
N GLY A 761 19.65 86.90 12.56
CA GLY A 761 20.94 86.31 12.15
C GLY A 761 21.17 86.09 10.65
N ASN A 762 20.95 87.11 9.83
CA ASN A 762 21.21 87.15 8.38
C ASN A 762 22.64 86.67 7.97
N TYR A 763 22.80 85.89 6.88
CA TYR A 763 23.73 86.14 5.73
C TYR A 763 24.12 84.87 4.90
N ASN A 764 23.39 84.67 3.78
CA ASN A 764 23.88 84.78 2.39
C ASN A 764 25.07 83.96 1.81
N ARG A 765 24.89 83.58 0.53
CA ARG A 765 25.86 83.14 -0.52
C ARG A 765 26.33 81.67 -0.54
N LYS A 766 26.54 81.02 -1.70
CA LYS A 766 26.04 81.08 -3.11
C LYS A 766 26.94 80.14 -3.95
N ARG A 767 26.30 79.27 -4.75
CA ARG A 767 26.71 78.78 -6.11
C ARG A 767 27.95 77.87 -6.30
N GLY A 768 27.78 76.91 -7.23
CA GLY A 768 28.82 76.05 -7.83
C GLY A 768 28.31 74.62 -8.06
N PHE A 769 27.26 74.35 -8.82
CA PHE A 769 27.25 74.24 -10.30
C PHE A 769 28.35 73.31 -10.86
N ARG A 770 28.04 72.03 -11.11
CA ARG A 770 27.95 71.41 -12.46
C ARG A 770 27.81 69.87 -12.45
N GLN A 771 26.73 69.42 -13.10
CA GLN A 771 26.65 68.30 -14.08
C GLN A 771 27.99 67.95 -14.80
N TYR A 772 28.26 66.74 -15.33
CA TYR A 772 27.38 65.74 -15.96
C TYR A 772 28.11 64.36 -16.07
N HIS A 773 27.32 63.27 -16.13
CA HIS A 773 27.47 62.04 -16.95
C HIS A 773 28.80 61.25 -17.17
N LEU A 774 28.64 59.90 -17.17
CA LEU A 774 29.25 58.88 -18.07
C LEU A 774 30.79 58.70 -18.00
N GLN A 775 31.40 57.52 -18.15
CA GLN A 775 30.95 56.13 -18.39
C GLN A 775 32.10 55.16 -17.99
N SER A 776 31.79 53.88 -17.74
CA SER A 776 32.65 52.70 -17.99
C SER A 776 34.17 52.75 -17.68
N VAL A 777 34.60 51.99 -16.66
CA VAL A 777 35.31 50.70 -16.84
C VAL A 777 34.75 49.72 -15.82
#